data_AF-A0A6H1UC82-F1
#
_entry.id   AF-A0A6H1UC82-F1
#
_cell.length_a   1.000
_cell.length_b   1.000
_cell.length_c   1.000
_cell.angle_alpha   90.00
_cell.angle_beta   90.00
_cell.angle_gamma   90.00
#
_symmetry.space_group_name_H-M   'P 1'
#
loop_
_entity.id
_entity.type
_entity.pdbx_description
1 polymer ?
#
loop_
_entity_poly.entity_id
_entity_poly.type
_entity_poly.pdbx_seq_one_letter_code
_entity_poly.pdbx_strand_id
1 'polypeptide(L)'
;MNPQQLVTAGLALFIATAGAAPEQHFHPKGKAPSQYTKAVLADARAALPFSDKRDFEEQRRGFIAAPKSRVIKDQQGNVVFDLQRFNFIDQANNSDSIHPSLVRQSQLNMSFGLYQVMEDVYQVRGFDLANITFVRGESGWIVFDPLTSQETSSAALDLISQEIAELPVKAVVFSHSHGDHWGGVRGVVSEQDVRSGKVPLIAPVGFTEHAVSENVYAGNAMTRRMYYQYGVALPASPYGHAGQGLAQTISRGTVGLITPSRFVSEAEETIIIDGVKMVFQLTPGTEAPTEMNTYFPDKKLLWAAENVTGTFHNIYTLRGAQVRDALAWSKYINEMLYEYGQEAEIMMASHHWPRWGNERIQEVLRGQRDLYANINNQVLHLANQGVTINQIHNEFETPKSLSDQWYNRGYHGSPEHNSRGVINRYLGYWDNNPATLIPLSPSDSAPLYVEMMGGAKAILRKGKSLHDSGQYKLAVEILDKLLQAEPSNTQVHDLLADCYEQLGYQQENPGLRNSFLQGAYELRDGIKTGFEPNTASEEIISALPTELFFDALAIRMDAAKVDGLNFVINFATPDTGETFVIELSNATLTTIAGQQAVQPDLSYRINRSDLVPIMMQRASFASQLKAGRASAEGDVQILAKMLQAITVFPTDFEILPGTKRD
;
A
#
# COMPACT_ATOMS: atom_id res chain seq x y z
N MET A 1 29.64 -33.24 0.55
CA MET A 1 29.77 -33.38 -0.91
C MET A 1 28.88 -32.33 -1.55
N ASN A 2 29.48 -31.48 -2.38
CA ASN A 2 28.90 -30.31 -3.02
C ASN A 2 28.13 -30.75 -4.29
N PRO A 3 27.01 -30.09 -4.64
CA PRO A 3 26.66 -29.96 -6.05
C PRO A 3 26.36 -28.49 -6.39
N GLN A 4 27.44 -27.75 -6.70
CA GLN A 4 27.42 -26.68 -7.69
C GLN A 4 27.74 -27.31 -9.05
N GLN A 5 26.75 -27.47 -9.93
CA GLN A 5 26.96 -27.49 -11.38
C GLN A 5 25.77 -26.81 -12.06
N LEU A 6 25.96 -25.53 -12.37
CA LEU A 6 25.11 -24.72 -13.23
C LEU A 6 25.09 -25.32 -14.63
N VAL A 7 23.90 -25.56 -15.15
CA VAL A 7 23.63 -25.71 -16.57
C VAL A 7 23.58 -24.32 -17.19
N THR A 8 24.51 -24.07 -18.10
CA THR A 8 24.52 -22.96 -19.05
C THR A 8 23.33 -23.10 -20.01
N ALA A 9 22.31 -22.26 -19.82
CA ALA A 9 21.29 -22.00 -20.84
C ALA A 9 21.13 -20.48 -20.93
N GLY A 10 21.40 -19.94 -22.13
CA GLY A 10 21.47 -18.51 -22.38
C GLY A 10 20.16 -17.80 -22.03
N LEU A 11 20.19 -16.98 -20.98
CA LEU A 11 19.27 -15.86 -20.83
C LEU A 11 19.55 -14.91 -21.99
N ALA A 12 18.67 -14.92 -22.99
CA ALA A 12 18.48 -13.74 -23.82
C ALA A 12 17.96 -12.64 -22.89
N LEU A 13 18.87 -11.77 -22.44
CA LEU A 13 18.53 -10.49 -21.84
C LEU A 13 17.61 -9.76 -22.82
N PHE A 14 16.31 -9.70 -22.51
CA PHE A 14 15.46 -8.66 -23.05
C PHE A 14 15.91 -7.36 -22.41
N ILE A 15 16.91 -6.74 -23.04
CA ILE A 15 17.19 -5.33 -22.87
C ILE A 15 15.94 -4.62 -23.35
N ALA A 16 15.05 -4.23 -22.41
CA ALA A 16 14.00 -3.26 -22.67
C ALA A 16 14.66 -1.90 -22.93
N THR A 17 15.20 -1.75 -24.14
CA THR A 17 15.67 -0.48 -24.67
C THR A 17 14.47 0.23 -25.30
N ALA A 18 14.29 1.47 -24.87
CA ALA A 18 13.63 2.57 -25.56
C ALA A 18 12.13 2.41 -25.90
N GLY A 19 11.31 3.07 -25.09
CA GLY A 19 10.04 3.68 -25.48
C GLY A 19 9.12 2.82 -26.34
N ALA A 20 8.22 2.08 -25.69
CA ALA A 20 7.00 1.64 -26.38
C ALA A 20 6.36 2.87 -27.02
N ALA A 21 6.17 2.82 -28.35
CA ALA A 21 5.47 3.87 -29.07
C ALA A 21 4.12 4.10 -28.35
N PRO A 22 3.71 5.36 -28.12
CA PRO A 22 2.56 5.70 -27.26
C PRO A 22 1.19 5.14 -27.72
N GLU A 23 1.14 4.40 -28.83
CA GLU A 23 -0.06 3.76 -29.39
C GLU A 23 -0.12 2.23 -29.22
N GLN A 24 0.95 1.55 -28.79
CA GLN A 24 0.95 0.09 -28.73
C GLN A 24 0.29 -0.41 -27.44
N HIS A 25 -0.68 -1.31 -27.59
CA HIS A 25 -1.33 -2.00 -26.48
C HIS A 25 -0.31 -2.82 -25.67
N PHE A 26 -0.49 -2.96 -24.35
CA PHE A 26 0.41 -3.74 -23.48
C PHE A 26 0.47 -5.25 -23.78
N HIS A 27 -0.37 -5.75 -24.70
CA HIS A 27 -0.49 -7.16 -25.05
C HIS A 27 -0.99 -7.31 -26.50
N PRO A 28 -0.47 -8.25 -27.31
CA PRO A 28 -0.83 -8.40 -28.72
C PRO A 28 -2.29 -8.76 -28.99
N LYS A 29 -2.97 -9.43 -28.03
CA LYS A 29 -4.41 -9.70 -28.11
C LYS A 29 -5.31 -8.56 -27.59
N GLY A 30 -4.71 -7.49 -27.07
CA GLY A 30 -5.42 -6.38 -26.44
C GLY A 30 -6.43 -5.68 -27.33
N LYS A 31 -7.47 -5.10 -26.73
CA LYS A 31 -8.57 -4.45 -27.44
C LYS A 31 -8.56 -2.95 -27.22
N ALA A 32 -8.91 -2.23 -28.29
CA ALA A 32 -9.23 -0.82 -28.19
C ALA A 32 -10.53 -0.61 -27.38
N PRO A 33 -10.72 0.58 -26.79
CA PRO A 33 -11.97 0.98 -26.15
C PRO A 33 -13.16 0.85 -27.10
N SER A 34 -14.22 0.20 -26.62
CA SER A 34 -15.48 0.07 -27.35
C SER A 34 -16.23 1.40 -27.45
N GLN A 35 -17.27 1.46 -28.28
CA GLN A 35 -18.18 2.61 -28.31
C GLN A 35 -18.86 2.88 -26.95
N TYR A 36 -19.13 1.84 -26.14
CA TYR A 36 -19.76 2.00 -24.83
C TYR A 36 -18.79 2.57 -23.80
N THR A 37 -17.54 2.11 -23.81
CA THR A 37 -16.48 2.69 -22.99
C THR A 37 -16.25 4.15 -23.37
N LYS A 38 -16.18 4.47 -24.67
CA LYS A 38 -16.04 5.85 -25.14
C LYS A 38 -17.21 6.73 -24.70
N ALA A 39 -18.44 6.22 -24.69
CA ALA A 39 -19.60 6.95 -24.18
C ALA A 39 -19.45 7.28 -22.68
N VAL A 40 -19.05 6.31 -21.84
CA VAL A 40 -18.76 6.57 -20.41
C VAL A 40 -17.70 7.67 -20.24
N LEU A 41 -16.63 7.63 -21.03
CA LEU A 41 -15.60 8.66 -20.97
C LEU A 41 -16.08 10.03 -21.47
N ALA A 42 -16.93 10.07 -22.49
CA ALA A 42 -17.53 11.29 -23.00
C ALA A 42 -18.48 11.94 -21.97
N ASP A 43 -19.30 11.13 -21.30
CA ASP A 43 -20.20 11.60 -20.24
C ASP A 43 -19.40 12.19 -19.07
N ALA A 44 -18.31 11.53 -18.66
CA ALA A 44 -17.41 12.04 -17.63
C ALA A 44 -16.75 13.37 -18.04
N ARG A 45 -16.32 13.52 -19.31
CA ARG A 45 -15.77 14.79 -19.83
C ARG A 45 -16.78 15.93 -19.75
N ALA A 46 -18.06 15.65 -19.98
CA ALA A 46 -19.12 16.64 -19.98
C ALA A 46 -19.61 17.00 -18.56
N ALA A 47 -19.63 16.04 -17.64
CA ALA A 47 -20.23 16.20 -16.31
C ALA A 47 -19.28 16.80 -15.26
N LEU A 48 -17.97 16.56 -15.39
CA LEU A 48 -16.99 16.94 -14.36
C LEU A 48 -16.50 18.39 -14.48
N PRO A 49 -16.13 19.03 -13.36
CA PRO A 49 -15.84 20.47 -13.31
C PRO A 49 -14.42 20.83 -13.79
N PHE A 50 -14.08 20.49 -15.04
CA PHE A 50 -12.76 20.76 -15.65
C PHE A 50 -12.44 22.25 -15.81
N SER A 51 -13.44 23.13 -15.65
CA SER A 51 -13.21 24.57 -15.55
C SER A 51 -12.44 24.98 -14.29
N ASP A 52 -12.53 24.20 -13.20
CA ASP A 52 -11.73 24.44 -12.00
C ASP A 52 -10.29 23.94 -12.19
N LYS A 53 -9.38 24.89 -12.34
CA LYS A 53 -7.95 24.67 -12.57
C LYS A 53 -7.06 25.05 -11.38
N ARG A 54 -7.65 25.37 -10.22
CA ARG A 54 -6.90 25.83 -9.02
C ARG A 54 -5.79 24.86 -8.62
N ASP A 55 -6.04 23.55 -8.71
CA ASP A 55 -5.04 22.52 -8.41
C ASP A 55 -3.76 22.66 -9.25
N PHE A 56 -3.85 23.03 -10.53
CA PHE A 56 -2.67 23.18 -11.38
C PHE A 56 -1.84 24.42 -10.99
N GLU A 57 -2.49 25.47 -10.49
CA GLU A 57 -1.81 26.67 -10.00
C GLU A 57 -1.10 26.37 -8.67
N GLU A 58 -1.83 25.74 -7.74
CA GLU A 58 -1.31 25.29 -6.45
C GLU A 58 -0.16 24.29 -6.61
N GLN A 59 -0.30 23.31 -7.50
CA GLN A 59 0.75 22.33 -7.79
C GLN A 59 2.04 22.99 -8.31
N ARG A 60 1.95 24.00 -9.17
CA ARG A 60 3.15 24.66 -9.74
C ARG A 60 3.82 25.63 -8.78
N ARG A 61 3.09 26.12 -7.78
CA ARG A 61 3.56 27.19 -6.89
C ARG A 61 4.82 26.76 -6.13
N GLY A 62 5.80 27.67 -6.10
CA GLY A 62 7.02 27.48 -5.34
C GLY A 62 8.06 26.56 -5.99
N PHE A 63 7.90 26.14 -7.24
CA PHE A 63 8.92 25.34 -7.92
C PHE A 63 10.28 26.04 -7.92
N ILE A 64 11.32 25.32 -7.49
CA ILE A 64 12.71 25.80 -7.47
C ILE A 64 13.50 25.12 -8.59
N ALA A 65 13.61 23.79 -8.50
CA ALA A 65 14.49 23.02 -9.37
C ALA A 65 14.02 21.57 -9.50
N ALA A 66 14.46 20.91 -10.56
CA ALA A 66 14.31 19.47 -10.75
C ALA A 66 15.58 18.92 -11.41
N PRO A 67 16.02 17.70 -11.06
CA PRO A 67 17.08 17.04 -11.80
C PRO A 67 16.74 16.92 -13.29
N LYS A 68 17.76 16.97 -14.14
CA LYS A 68 17.59 16.85 -15.61
C LYS A 68 16.94 15.52 -16.02
N SER A 69 17.21 14.46 -15.27
CA SER A 69 16.63 13.14 -15.44
C SER A 69 15.52 12.92 -14.42
N ARG A 70 14.37 12.39 -14.85
CA ARG A 70 13.29 11.94 -13.95
C ARG A 70 13.42 10.44 -13.62
N VAL A 71 14.65 9.96 -13.60
CA VAL A 71 15.02 8.58 -13.31
C VAL A 71 16.03 8.60 -12.18
N ILE A 72 15.71 7.89 -11.10
CA ILE A 72 16.57 7.68 -9.94
C ILE A 72 17.13 6.26 -10.02
N LYS A 73 18.42 6.13 -9.77
CA LYS A 73 19.16 4.87 -9.86
C LYS A 73 19.86 4.56 -8.55
N ASP A 74 20.09 3.27 -8.31
CA ASP A 74 20.95 2.81 -7.22
C ASP A 74 22.44 3.02 -7.57
N GLN A 75 23.32 2.67 -6.63
CA GLN A 75 24.77 2.79 -6.79
C GLN A 75 25.33 1.85 -7.88
N GLN A 76 24.62 0.78 -8.23
CA GLN A 76 24.98 -0.16 -9.28
C GLN A 76 24.44 0.27 -10.66
N GLY A 77 23.65 1.34 -10.73
CA GLY A 77 23.07 1.89 -11.95
C GLY A 77 21.72 1.28 -12.34
N ASN A 78 21.12 0.44 -11.50
CA ASN A 78 19.77 -0.09 -11.72
C ASN A 78 18.73 1.01 -11.47
N VAL A 79 17.61 0.95 -12.19
CA VAL A 79 16.52 1.93 -12.04
C VAL A 79 15.72 1.62 -10.79
N VAL A 80 15.69 2.56 -9.85
CA VAL A 80 14.88 2.50 -8.63
C VAL A 80 13.53 3.17 -8.83
N PHE A 81 13.51 4.28 -9.56
CA PHE A 81 12.31 5.04 -9.87
C PHE A 81 12.43 5.68 -11.25
N ASP A 82 11.38 5.61 -12.06
CA ASP A 82 11.37 6.12 -13.42
C ASP A 82 10.00 6.74 -13.73
N LEU A 83 9.95 8.07 -13.67
CA LEU A 83 8.77 8.85 -14.02
C LEU A 83 8.69 9.13 -15.53
N GLN A 84 9.79 8.97 -16.28
CA GLN A 84 9.82 9.27 -17.71
C GLN A 84 8.91 8.34 -18.52
N ARG A 85 8.70 7.10 -18.06
CA ARG A 85 7.74 6.17 -18.68
C ARG A 85 6.30 6.69 -18.72
N PHE A 86 5.96 7.72 -17.93
CA PHE A 86 4.63 8.33 -17.88
C PHE A 86 4.49 9.59 -18.74
N ASN A 87 5.48 9.96 -19.54
CA ASN A 87 5.42 11.14 -20.41
C ASN A 87 4.25 11.11 -21.42
N PHE A 88 3.66 9.94 -21.70
CA PHE A 88 2.48 9.84 -22.55
C PHE A 88 1.24 10.53 -21.95
N ILE A 89 1.20 10.76 -20.63
CA ILE A 89 0.09 11.42 -19.92
C ILE A 89 -0.12 12.85 -20.41
N ASP A 90 0.94 13.55 -20.83
CA ASP A 90 0.84 14.92 -21.36
C ASP A 90 0.01 14.98 -22.66
N GLN A 91 -0.07 13.87 -23.40
CA GLN A 91 -0.84 13.73 -24.64
C GLN A 91 -2.18 13.02 -24.43
N ALA A 92 -2.49 12.58 -23.21
CA ALA A 92 -3.64 11.74 -22.90
C ALA A 92 -4.96 12.50 -22.69
N ASN A 93 -4.98 13.83 -22.84
CA ASN A 93 -6.20 14.65 -22.66
C ASN A 93 -7.39 14.14 -23.47
N ASN A 94 -7.17 13.62 -24.68
CA ASN A 94 -8.20 13.06 -25.55
C ASN A 94 -8.13 11.53 -25.63
N SER A 95 -7.58 10.86 -24.61
CA SER A 95 -7.53 9.41 -24.55
C SER A 95 -8.95 8.82 -24.50
N ASP A 96 -9.15 7.77 -25.30
CA ASP A 96 -10.35 6.94 -25.29
C ASP A 96 -10.22 5.74 -24.34
N SER A 97 -9.06 5.53 -23.71
CA SER A 97 -8.74 4.35 -22.89
C SER A 97 -8.39 4.70 -21.43
N ILE A 98 -8.35 5.98 -21.07
CA ILE A 98 -8.10 6.46 -19.71
C ILE A 98 -9.23 7.41 -19.33
N HIS A 99 -9.78 7.23 -18.14
CA HIS A 99 -10.81 8.12 -17.61
C HIS A 99 -10.30 9.57 -17.56
N PRO A 100 -11.06 10.57 -18.07
CA PRO A 100 -10.59 11.95 -18.21
C PRO A 100 -10.19 12.57 -16.87
N SER A 101 -10.87 12.20 -15.78
CA SER A 101 -10.49 12.64 -14.46
C SER A 101 -9.19 12.01 -13.96
N LEU A 102 -8.92 10.75 -14.32
CA LEU A 102 -7.65 10.11 -13.99
C LEU A 102 -6.51 10.77 -14.76
N VAL A 103 -6.71 11.11 -16.04
CA VAL A 103 -5.73 11.88 -16.82
C VAL A 103 -5.36 13.17 -16.10
N ARG A 104 -6.35 13.94 -15.63
CA ARG A 104 -6.13 15.17 -14.86
C ARG A 104 -5.28 14.91 -13.61
N GLN A 105 -5.65 13.92 -12.81
CA GLN A 105 -4.90 13.60 -11.58
C GLN A 105 -3.47 13.14 -11.91
N SER A 106 -3.32 12.33 -12.93
CA SER A 106 -2.02 11.87 -13.40
C SER A 106 -1.14 13.05 -13.88
N GLN A 107 -1.69 14.03 -14.60
CA GLN A 107 -0.93 15.23 -14.97
C GLN A 107 -0.45 16.02 -13.75
N LEU A 108 -1.28 16.15 -12.72
CA LEU A 108 -0.89 16.82 -11.47
C LEU A 108 0.21 16.03 -10.74
N ASN A 109 0.15 14.70 -10.76
CA ASN A 109 1.15 13.80 -10.19
C ASN A 109 2.46 13.71 -11.00
N MET A 110 2.55 14.36 -12.17
CA MET A 110 3.83 14.53 -12.88
C MET A 110 4.72 15.63 -12.25
N SER A 111 4.30 16.20 -11.10
CA SER A 111 5.08 17.17 -10.35
C SER A 111 6.38 16.54 -9.80
N PHE A 112 7.50 16.81 -10.47
CA PHE A 112 8.82 16.27 -10.12
C PHE A 112 9.78 17.38 -9.75
N GLY A 113 10.33 17.35 -8.53
CA GLY A 113 11.38 18.28 -8.11
C GLY A 113 11.17 18.90 -6.73
N LEU A 114 11.95 19.94 -6.45
CA LEU A 114 11.98 20.70 -5.22
C LEU A 114 11.06 21.93 -5.31
N TYR A 115 10.26 22.12 -4.26
CA TYR A 115 9.31 23.20 -4.13
C TYR A 115 9.49 23.90 -2.78
N GLN A 116 9.51 25.23 -2.78
CA GLN A 116 9.38 26.05 -1.59
C GLN A 116 7.90 26.24 -1.27
N VAL A 117 7.46 25.70 -0.13
CA VAL A 117 6.08 25.87 0.34
C VAL A 117 5.91 27.25 0.98
N MET A 118 6.89 27.60 1.83
CA MET A 118 7.07 28.93 2.42
C MET A 118 8.53 29.11 2.85
N GLU A 119 8.85 30.25 3.46
CA GLU A 119 10.18 30.46 4.05
C GLU A 119 10.51 29.33 5.04
N ASP A 120 11.68 28.73 4.82
CA ASP A 120 12.22 27.60 5.58
C ASP A 120 11.42 26.30 5.55
N VAL A 121 10.47 26.13 4.62
CA VAL A 121 9.72 24.88 4.44
C VAL A 121 9.70 24.47 2.97
N TYR A 122 10.20 23.28 2.70
CA TYR A 122 10.38 22.74 1.36
C TYR A 122 9.80 21.33 1.23
N GLN A 123 9.37 20.96 0.03
CA GLN A 123 9.03 19.59 -0.32
C GLN A 123 9.74 19.15 -1.59
N VAL A 124 10.27 17.93 -1.58
CA VAL A 124 10.61 17.23 -2.81
C VAL A 124 9.45 16.30 -3.15
N ARG A 125 8.91 16.46 -4.36
CA ARG A 125 7.70 15.77 -4.82
C ARG A 125 7.98 14.96 -6.08
N GLY A 126 7.25 13.85 -6.23
CA GLY A 126 7.32 12.96 -7.39
C GLY A 126 8.59 12.12 -7.49
N PHE A 127 9.42 12.09 -6.44
CA PHE A 127 10.60 11.21 -6.36
C PHE A 127 10.24 9.78 -5.96
N ASP A 128 9.03 9.60 -5.39
CA ASP A 128 8.47 8.33 -4.94
C ASP A 128 6.93 8.46 -4.90
N LEU A 129 6.25 7.53 -4.23
CA LEU A 129 4.81 7.61 -3.94
C LEU A 129 4.47 8.78 -3.01
N ALA A 130 5.23 8.94 -1.93
CA ALA A 130 5.12 10.06 -0.99
C ALA A 130 5.96 11.28 -1.40
N ASN A 131 5.69 12.39 -0.74
CA ASN A 131 6.54 13.56 -0.66
C ASN A 131 7.45 13.46 0.56
N ILE A 132 8.64 14.03 0.46
CA ILE A 132 9.53 14.26 1.62
C ILE A 132 9.58 15.74 1.90
N THR A 133 9.37 16.12 3.17
CA THR A 133 9.32 17.52 3.61
C THR A 133 10.56 17.86 4.42
N PHE A 134 11.14 19.03 4.16
CA PHE A 134 12.28 19.58 4.88
C PHE A 134 11.87 20.90 5.54
N VAL A 135 11.97 20.96 6.87
CA VAL A 135 11.74 22.17 7.65
C VAL A 135 13.08 22.64 8.21
N ARG A 136 13.48 23.88 7.92
CA ARG A 136 14.73 24.45 8.42
C ARG A 136 14.56 24.85 9.89
N GLY A 137 15.45 24.38 10.73
CA GLY A 137 15.68 24.91 12.07
C GLY A 137 16.87 25.88 12.11
N GLU A 138 17.31 26.21 13.32
CA GLU A 138 18.45 27.11 13.58
C GLU A 138 19.76 26.59 12.99
N SER A 139 19.97 25.27 12.97
CA SER A 139 21.25 24.66 12.61
C SER A 139 21.13 23.42 11.71
N GLY A 140 19.93 23.00 11.31
CA GLY A 140 19.76 21.95 10.33
C GLY A 140 18.33 21.66 9.87
N TRP A 141 18.12 20.47 9.29
CA TRP A 141 16.85 20.04 8.73
C TRP A 141 16.07 19.13 9.68
N ILE A 142 14.78 19.39 9.83
CA ILE A 142 13.81 18.42 10.31
C ILE A 142 13.15 17.80 9.09
N VAL A 143 13.29 16.48 8.94
CA VAL A 143 12.82 15.73 7.76
C VAL A 143 11.54 14.97 8.10
N PHE A 144 10.48 15.16 7.34
CA PHE A 144 9.25 14.38 7.47
C PHE A 144 9.15 13.40 6.32
N ASP A 145 8.74 12.18 6.66
CA ASP A 145 8.38 11.10 5.75
C ASP A 145 9.43 10.83 4.67
N PRO A 146 10.57 10.20 5.03
CA PRO A 146 11.65 9.93 4.09
C PRO A 146 11.34 8.77 3.14
N LEU A 147 10.29 8.92 2.33
CA LEU A 147 9.92 8.12 1.15
C LEU A 147 9.93 6.59 1.36
N THR A 148 9.78 5.83 0.27
CA THR A 148 9.74 4.36 0.30
C THR A 148 11.14 3.76 0.32
N SER A 149 12.11 4.37 -0.35
CA SER A 149 13.44 3.77 -0.59
C SER A 149 14.59 4.70 -0.23
N GLN A 150 15.68 4.11 0.26
CA GLN A 150 16.89 4.85 0.65
C GLN A 150 17.41 5.74 -0.50
N GLU A 151 17.38 5.24 -1.73
CA GLU A 151 17.90 5.94 -2.90
C GLU A 151 17.06 7.16 -3.27
N THR A 152 15.73 7.07 -3.15
CA THR A 152 14.83 8.22 -3.45
C THR A 152 14.98 9.30 -2.40
N SER A 153 15.10 8.93 -1.12
CA SER A 153 15.31 9.86 -0.01
C SER A 153 16.69 10.52 -0.04
N SER A 154 17.74 9.76 -0.37
CA SER A 154 19.08 10.31 -0.60
C SER A 154 19.07 11.32 -1.76
N ALA A 155 18.42 10.99 -2.88
CA ALA A 155 18.32 11.90 -4.02
C ALA A 155 17.56 13.19 -3.67
N ALA A 156 16.55 13.12 -2.80
CA ALA A 156 15.84 14.30 -2.32
C ALA A 156 16.70 15.18 -1.39
N LEU A 157 17.45 14.56 -0.46
CA LEU A 157 18.39 15.28 0.41
C LEU A 157 19.53 15.92 -0.39
N ASP A 158 20.04 15.24 -1.41
CA ASP A 158 21.05 15.79 -2.32
C ASP A 158 20.51 17.01 -3.08
N LEU A 159 19.27 16.94 -3.57
CA LEU A 159 18.65 18.04 -4.31
C LEU A 159 18.50 19.30 -3.43
N ILE A 160 17.95 19.17 -2.22
CA ILE A 160 17.81 20.33 -1.32
C ILE A 160 19.18 20.86 -0.86
N SER A 161 20.18 19.98 -0.69
CA SER A 161 21.54 20.39 -0.32
C SER A 161 22.21 21.23 -1.43
N GLN A 162 22.00 20.84 -2.68
CA GLN A 162 22.54 21.55 -3.85
C GLN A 162 21.85 22.90 -4.09
N GLU A 163 20.53 22.95 -3.95
CA GLU A 163 19.74 24.11 -4.37
C GLU A 163 19.51 25.13 -3.25
N ILE A 164 19.50 24.69 -1.98
CA ILE A 164 19.17 25.53 -0.82
C ILE A 164 20.36 25.65 0.14
N ALA A 165 20.71 24.54 0.81
CA ALA A 165 21.82 24.50 1.75
C ALA A 165 22.15 23.07 2.18
N GLU A 166 23.44 22.73 2.17
CA GLU A 166 23.96 21.53 2.82
C GLU A 166 23.93 21.73 4.34
N LEU A 167 22.95 21.13 5.01
CA LEU A 167 22.78 21.19 6.46
C LEU A 167 22.56 19.79 7.04
N PRO A 168 23.01 19.54 8.28
CA PRO A 168 22.79 18.25 8.93
C PRO A 168 21.31 18.02 9.23
N VAL A 169 20.89 16.75 9.20
CA VAL A 169 19.57 16.35 9.72
C VAL A 169 19.58 16.41 11.24
N LYS A 170 18.58 17.07 11.83
CA LYS A 170 18.41 17.30 13.27
C LYS A 170 17.29 16.47 13.87
N ALA A 171 16.30 16.11 13.09
CA ALA A 171 15.27 15.14 13.45
C ALA A 171 14.68 14.52 12.20
N VAL A 172 14.13 13.32 12.37
CA VAL A 172 13.27 12.68 11.39
C VAL A 172 11.90 12.43 12.02
N VAL A 173 10.83 12.72 11.30
CA VAL A 173 9.46 12.48 11.71
C VAL A 173 8.84 11.45 10.77
N PHE A 174 8.27 10.38 11.32
CA PHE A 174 7.37 9.49 10.61
C PHE A 174 5.95 9.87 10.99
N SER A 175 5.17 10.32 10.02
CA SER A 175 3.78 10.72 10.27
C SER A 175 2.90 9.55 10.70
N HIS A 176 3.13 8.37 10.12
CA HIS A 176 2.34 7.16 10.38
C HIS A 176 3.05 5.88 9.91
N SER A 177 2.40 4.73 10.08
CA SER A 177 3.02 3.40 9.97
C SER A 177 3.18 2.80 8.55
N HIS A 178 2.90 3.51 7.45
CA HIS A 178 3.04 2.94 6.10
C HIS A 178 4.42 3.12 5.48
N GLY A 179 4.83 2.12 4.69
CA GLY A 179 6.21 1.94 4.20
C GLY A 179 6.76 3.08 3.35
N ASP A 180 5.92 3.82 2.65
CA ASP A 180 6.29 4.99 1.85
C ASP A 180 6.61 6.25 2.66
N HIS A 181 6.44 6.20 3.98
CA HIS A 181 6.73 7.31 4.90
C HIS A 181 7.94 7.06 5.80
N TRP A 182 8.50 5.85 5.79
CA TRP A 182 9.66 5.52 6.63
C TRP A 182 10.70 4.67 5.91
N GLY A 183 10.34 4.00 4.81
CA GLY A 183 11.17 3.02 4.13
C GLY A 183 12.51 3.57 3.63
N GLY A 184 12.59 4.85 3.28
CA GLY A 184 13.82 5.49 2.84
C GLY A 184 14.62 6.19 3.94
N VAL A 185 14.33 5.97 5.22
CA VAL A 185 14.96 6.69 6.34
C VAL A 185 16.50 6.63 6.34
N ARG A 186 17.09 5.53 5.88
CA ARG A 186 18.55 5.38 5.79
C ARG A 186 19.19 6.27 4.72
N GLY A 187 18.39 6.85 3.84
CA GLY A 187 18.82 7.87 2.88
C GLY A 187 19.05 9.24 3.50
N VAL A 188 18.56 9.48 4.73
CA VAL A 188 18.64 10.79 5.40
C VAL A 188 19.32 10.77 6.76
N VAL A 189 19.36 9.63 7.45
CA VAL A 189 19.98 9.52 8.78
C VAL A 189 20.62 8.15 9.01
N SER A 190 21.71 8.12 9.78
CA SER A 190 22.31 6.87 10.23
C SER A 190 21.64 6.35 11.49
N GLU A 191 21.51 5.03 11.61
CA GLU A 191 20.98 4.40 12.84
C GLU A 191 21.85 4.68 14.07
N GLN A 192 23.15 4.88 13.88
CA GLN A 192 24.07 5.26 14.96
C GLN A 192 23.73 6.65 15.53
N ASP A 193 23.39 7.62 14.67
CA ASP A 193 22.99 8.96 15.12
C ASP A 193 21.65 8.92 15.88
N VAL A 194 20.72 8.06 15.48
CA VAL A 194 19.46 7.86 16.20
C VAL A 194 19.69 7.19 17.56
N ARG A 195 20.45 6.08 17.60
CA ARG A 195 20.73 5.33 18.84
C ARG A 195 21.56 6.13 19.84
N SER A 196 22.44 7.01 19.38
CA SER A 196 23.23 7.89 20.26
C SER A 196 22.44 9.09 20.80
N GLY A 197 21.21 9.30 20.33
CA GLY A 197 20.37 10.44 20.70
C GLY A 197 20.75 11.75 19.99
N LYS A 198 21.68 11.69 19.02
CA LYS A 198 22.11 12.87 18.25
C LYS A 198 21.02 13.37 17.30
N VAL A 199 20.23 12.44 16.73
CA VAL A 199 19.08 12.75 15.87
C VAL A 199 17.85 12.03 16.41
N PRO A 200 16.91 12.72 17.09
CA PRO A 200 15.64 12.11 17.45
C PRO A 200 14.87 11.67 16.20
N LEU A 201 14.37 10.43 16.24
CA LEU A 201 13.42 9.90 15.29
C LEU A 201 12.06 9.85 16.01
N ILE A 202 11.11 10.63 15.53
CA ILE A 202 9.81 10.87 16.17
C ILE A 202 8.73 10.13 15.37
N ALA A 203 7.86 9.39 16.06
CA ALA A 203 6.72 8.69 15.45
C ALA A 203 5.52 8.69 16.42
N PRO A 204 4.29 8.42 15.97
CA PRO A 204 3.17 8.26 16.88
C PRO A 204 3.30 6.95 17.69
N VAL A 205 2.74 6.92 18.90
CA VAL A 205 2.71 5.72 19.74
C VAL A 205 2.11 4.52 18.99
N GLY A 206 2.68 3.33 19.19
CA GLY A 206 2.26 2.11 18.47
C GLY A 206 2.85 1.97 17.06
N PHE A 207 3.63 2.94 16.57
CA PHE A 207 4.21 2.89 15.21
C PHE A 207 4.95 1.59 14.90
N THR A 208 5.86 1.16 15.77
CA THR A 208 6.70 -0.02 15.51
C THR A 208 5.87 -1.30 15.42
N GLU A 209 4.84 -1.43 16.26
CA GLU A 209 3.93 -2.57 16.22
C GLU A 209 3.15 -2.61 14.91
N HIS A 210 2.56 -1.49 14.49
CA HIS A 210 1.71 -1.44 13.29
C HIS A 210 2.51 -1.49 11.98
N ALA A 211 3.66 -0.81 11.92
CA ALA A 211 4.53 -0.84 10.73
C ALA A 211 4.99 -2.26 10.40
N VAL A 212 5.09 -3.12 11.42
CA VAL A 212 5.56 -4.49 11.26
C VAL A 212 4.40 -5.49 11.18
N SER A 213 3.43 -5.46 12.11
CA SER A 213 2.34 -6.46 12.16
C SER A 213 1.49 -6.48 10.88
N GLU A 214 1.18 -5.31 10.31
CA GLU A 214 0.40 -5.21 9.07
C GLU A 214 1.10 -5.94 7.91
N ASN A 215 2.43 -5.84 7.84
CA ASN A 215 3.21 -6.38 6.72
C ASN A 215 3.67 -7.83 6.94
N VAL A 216 3.56 -8.38 8.15
CA VAL A 216 4.10 -9.70 8.47
C VAL A 216 3.00 -10.77 8.51
N TYR A 217 1.89 -10.55 9.22
CA TYR A 217 0.92 -11.62 9.49
C TYR A 217 0.17 -12.09 8.23
N ALA A 218 -0.29 -11.15 7.41
CA ALA A 218 -0.91 -11.42 6.11
C ALA A 218 -0.01 -10.99 4.94
N GLY A 219 1.28 -10.75 5.20
CA GLY A 219 2.23 -10.16 4.25
C GLY A 219 2.25 -10.83 2.89
N ASN A 220 2.36 -12.17 2.85
CA ASN A 220 2.39 -12.91 1.59
C ASN A 220 1.13 -12.68 0.73
N ALA A 221 -0.05 -12.71 1.37
CA ALA A 221 -1.32 -12.49 0.68
C ALA A 221 -1.46 -11.03 0.21
N MET A 222 -1.08 -10.09 1.07
CA MET A 222 -1.14 -8.65 0.78
C MET A 222 -0.21 -8.27 -0.36
N THR A 223 1.03 -8.77 -0.37
CA THR A 223 2.00 -8.53 -1.45
C THR A 223 1.50 -9.06 -2.78
N ARG A 224 0.96 -10.28 -2.83
CA ARG A 224 0.41 -10.84 -4.07
C ARG A 224 -0.80 -10.04 -4.58
N ARG A 225 -1.68 -9.59 -3.68
CA ARG A 225 -2.84 -8.75 -4.04
C ARG A 225 -2.46 -7.33 -4.44
N MET A 226 -1.38 -6.79 -3.87
CA MET A 226 -0.80 -5.50 -4.26
C MET A 226 -0.42 -5.48 -5.74
N TYR A 227 -0.07 -6.62 -6.35
CA TYR A 227 0.24 -6.69 -7.79
C TYR A 227 -0.92 -6.18 -8.65
N TYR A 228 -2.15 -6.48 -8.24
CA TYR A 228 -3.37 -6.04 -8.92
C TYR A 228 -3.62 -4.56 -8.68
N GLN A 229 -3.67 -4.13 -7.41
CA GLN A 229 -3.94 -2.73 -7.08
C GLN A 229 -2.91 -1.77 -7.69
N TYR A 230 -1.63 -2.14 -7.64
CA TYR A 230 -0.52 -1.30 -8.12
C TYR A 230 -0.14 -1.60 -9.58
N GLY A 231 -0.77 -2.59 -10.24
CA GLY A 231 -0.50 -2.92 -11.64
C GLY A 231 0.97 -3.20 -11.93
N VAL A 232 1.67 -3.90 -11.01
CA VAL A 232 3.14 -3.92 -10.99
C VAL A 232 3.80 -4.53 -12.23
N ALA A 233 3.06 -5.36 -12.97
CA ALA A 233 3.52 -5.97 -14.22
C ALA A 233 3.01 -5.23 -15.47
N LEU A 234 2.11 -4.25 -15.31
CA LEU A 234 1.56 -3.48 -16.42
C LEU A 234 2.57 -2.45 -16.93
N PRO A 235 2.84 -2.42 -18.25
CA PRO A 235 3.58 -1.33 -18.86
C PRO A 235 2.85 0.01 -18.70
N ALA A 236 3.62 1.07 -18.45
CA ALA A 236 3.11 2.44 -18.49
C ALA A 236 2.71 2.78 -19.95
N SER A 237 1.40 2.95 -20.18
CA SER A 237 0.83 3.23 -21.50
C SER A 237 -0.64 3.66 -21.37
N PRO A 238 -1.25 4.24 -22.43
CA PRO A 238 -2.68 4.57 -22.42
C PRO A 238 -3.61 3.38 -22.17
N TYR A 239 -3.17 2.18 -22.52
CA TYR A 239 -3.94 0.94 -22.33
C TYR A 239 -3.56 0.22 -21.03
N GLY A 240 -2.47 0.58 -20.38
CA GLY A 240 -1.94 -0.08 -19.19
C GLY A 240 -1.95 0.81 -17.95
N HIS A 241 -0.83 0.80 -17.22
CA HIS A 241 -0.64 1.58 -16.00
C HIS A 241 -0.63 3.07 -16.32
N ALA A 242 -1.56 3.82 -15.73
CA ALA A 242 -1.75 5.25 -15.99
C ALA A 242 -1.68 6.13 -14.73
N GLY A 243 -1.33 5.55 -13.58
CA GLY A 243 -1.13 6.25 -12.31
C GLY A 243 -1.45 5.38 -11.09
N GLN A 244 -1.27 5.94 -9.89
CA GLN A 244 -1.58 5.32 -8.59
C GLN A 244 -2.46 6.21 -7.68
N GLY A 245 -2.97 7.32 -8.20
CA GLY A 245 -3.84 8.24 -7.46
C GLY A 245 -3.07 9.21 -6.60
N LEU A 246 -2.35 8.69 -5.61
CA LEU A 246 -1.47 9.45 -4.71
C LEU A 246 -0.19 9.95 -5.42
N ALA A 247 0.28 9.18 -6.42
CA ALA A 247 1.38 9.53 -7.31
C ALA A 247 1.25 8.78 -8.65
N GLN A 248 2.33 8.75 -9.45
CA GLN A 248 2.39 7.93 -10.67
C GLN A 248 2.72 6.47 -10.42
N THR A 249 3.65 6.21 -9.51
CA THR A 249 4.13 4.88 -9.14
C THR A 249 4.87 4.95 -7.81
N ILE A 250 5.16 3.79 -7.23
CA ILE A 250 6.04 3.60 -6.08
C ILE A 250 7.46 3.25 -6.56
N SER A 251 8.49 3.63 -5.79
CA SER A 251 9.86 3.22 -6.06
C SER A 251 10.10 1.73 -5.72
N ARG A 252 11.19 1.17 -6.24
CA ARG A 252 11.58 -0.25 -6.05
C ARG A 252 13.04 -0.36 -5.60
N GLY A 253 13.41 0.43 -4.60
CA GLY A 253 14.76 0.48 -4.04
C GLY A 253 14.88 -0.26 -2.71
N THR A 254 15.85 0.16 -1.91
CA THR A 254 16.15 -0.45 -0.62
C THR A 254 15.22 0.12 0.45
N VAL A 255 14.36 -0.73 1.03
CA VAL A 255 13.45 -0.38 2.13
C VAL A 255 14.11 -0.71 3.47
N GLY A 256 14.20 0.29 4.35
CA GLY A 256 14.79 0.16 5.67
C GLY A 256 13.90 0.77 6.77
N LEU A 257 13.88 0.12 7.94
CA LEU A 257 13.27 0.64 9.16
C LEU A 257 14.37 0.95 10.19
N ILE A 258 14.29 2.13 10.80
CA ILE A 258 15.02 2.48 12.02
C ILE A 258 13.97 2.72 13.10
N THR A 259 14.07 2.02 14.23
CA THR A 259 13.12 2.17 15.33
C THR A 259 13.13 3.62 15.85
N PRO A 260 11.95 4.25 15.99
CA PRO A 260 11.85 5.58 16.58
C PRO A 260 12.49 5.66 17.97
N SER A 261 13.15 6.78 18.27
CA SER A 261 13.74 7.06 19.58
C SER A 261 12.84 7.93 20.46
N ARG A 262 11.77 8.50 19.90
CA ARG A 262 10.75 9.27 20.60
C ARG A 262 9.36 8.97 20.05
N PHE A 263 8.38 8.81 20.93
CA PHE A 263 6.99 8.59 20.57
C PHE A 263 6.10 9.74 21.05
N VAL A 264 5.24 10.24 20.17
CA VAL A 264 4.12 11.11 20.56
C VAL A 264 3.02 10.24 21.13
N SER A 265 2.65 10.46 22.38
CA SER A 265 1.75 9.56 23.12
C SER A 265 0.50 10.23 23.67
N GLU A 266 0.51 11.55 23.81
CA GLU A 266 -0.66 12.34 24.20
C GLU A 266 -1.48 12.71 22.96
N ALA A 267 -2.79 12.95 23.14
CA ALA A 267 -3.67 13.36 22.04
C ALA A 267 -3.14 14.59 21.30
N GLU A 268 -2.55 15.54 22.05
CA GLU A 268 -1.76 16.65 21.54
C GLU A 268 -0.44 16.73 22.31
N GLU A 269 0.70 16.82 21.60
CA GLU A 269 2.01 17.01 22.21
C GLU A 269 2.81 18.10 21.48
N THR A 270 3.37 19.05 22.21
CA THR A 270 4.29 20.05 21.65
C THR A 270 5.74 19.59 21.79
N ILE A 271 6.45 19.59 20.68
CA ILE A 271 7.89 19.30 20.61
C ILE A 271 8.61 20.47 19.96
N ILE A 272 9.73 20.88 20.55
CA ILE A 272 10.64 21.87 19.95
C ILE A 272 11.93 21.16 19.55
N ILE A 273 12.28 21.23 18.27
CA ILE A 273 13.55 20.72 17.74
C ILE A 273 14.24 21.87 17.00
N ASP A 274 15.50 22.14 17.33
CA ASP A 274 16.34 23.10 16.59
C ASP A 274 15.63 24.46 16.37
N GLY A 275 14.95 24.96 17.41
CA GLY A 275 14.19 26.22 17.39
C GLY A 275 12.79 26.14 16.76
N VAL A 276 12.42 25.04 16.10
CA VAL A 276 11.12 24.86 15.46
C VAL A 276 10.11 24.25 16.44
N LYS A 277 9.04 24.99 16.75
CA LYS A 277 7.91 24.50 17.53
C LYS A 277 6.93 23.72 16.64
N MET A 278 6.64 22.47 17.03
CA MET A 278 5.73 21.56 16.36
C MET A 278 4.68 21.06 17.35
N VAL A 279 3.41 21.18 17.01
CA VAL A 279 2.28 20.64 17.77
C VAL A 279 1.78 19.41 17.03
N PHE A 280 1.96 18.23 17.60
CA PHE A 280 1.51 16.97 17.04
C PHE A 280 0.11 16.65 17.55
N GLN A 281 -0.79 16.26 16.66
CA GLN A 281 -2.14 15.78 16.99
C GLN A 281 -2.23 14.30 16.59
N LEU A 282 -2.40 13.41 17.56
CA LEU A 282 -2.62 11.99 17.27
C LEU A 282 -3.98 11.77 16.61
N THR A 283 -4.02 10.98 15.54
CA THR A 283 -5.23 10.61 14.81
C THR A 283 -5.27 9.09 14.55
N PRO A 284 -5.30 8.23 15.58
CA PRO A 284 -5.27 6.78 15.37
C PRO A 284 -6.54 6.26 14.68
N GLY A 285 -6.37 5.31 13.76
CA GLY A 285 -7.47 4.61 13.07
C GLY A 285 -8.03 5.34 11.84
N THR A 286 -7.37 6.41 11.39
CA THR A 286 -7.68 7.18 10.18
C THR A 286 -7.09 6.52 8.93
N GLU A 287 -6.10 7.13 8.29
CA GLU A 287 -5.39 6.51 7.18
C GLU A 287 -4.60 5.31 7.71
N ALA A 288 -3.92 5.44 8.84
CA ALA A 288 -3.21 4.33 9.47
C ALA A 288 -3.79 3.94 10.84
N PRO A 289 -3.48 2.74 11.36
CA PRO A 289 -3.80 2.38 12.75
C PRO A 289 -3.24 3.39 13.77
N THR A 290 -2.08 3.98 13.46
CA THR A 290 -1.46 5.06 14.22
C THR A 290 -0.90 6.11 13.26
N GLU A 291 -1.27 7.36 13.48
CA GLU A 291 -0.98 8.51 12.62
C GLU A 291 -1.01 9.80 13.44
N MET A 292 -0.32 10.83 12.96
CA MET A 292 -0.38 12.15 13.57
C MET A 292 -0.24 13.30 12.56
N ASN A 293 -1.06 14.34 12.74
CA ASN A 293 -0.89 15.63 12.05
C ASN A 293 0.19 16.47 12.75
N THR A 294 0.65 17.54 12.11
CA THR A 294 1.58 18.50 12.72
C THR A 294 1.20 19.95 12.38
N TYR A 295 1.00 20.77 13.40
CA TYR A 295 0.81 22.22 13.25
C TYR A 295 2.07 22.98 13.69
N PHE A 296 2.51 23.93 12.87
CA PHE A 296 3.64 24.82 13.15
C PHE A 296 3.09 26.21 13.48
N PRO A 297 2.85 26.54 14.76
CA PRO A 297 2.12 27.75 15.14
C PRO A 297 2.80 29.04 14.70
N ASP A 298 4.13 29.12 14.81
CA ASP A 298 4.90 30.31 14.44
C ASP A 298 4.89 30.59 12.92
N LYS A 299 4.58 29.55 12.13
CA LYS A 299 4.48 29.59 10.67
C LYS A 299 3.04 29.58 10.17
N LYS A 300 2.06 29.34 11.05
CA LYS A 300 0.65 29.04 10.71
C LYS A 300 0.52 28.01 9.59
N LEU A 301 1.37 26.98 9.66
CA LEU A 301 1.43 25.91 8.68
C LEU A 301 0.81 24.65 9.26
N LEU A 302 -0.14 24.07 8.53
CA LEU A 302 -0.75 22.79 8.85
C LEU A 302 -0.20 21.69 7.95
N TRP A 303 0.45 20.69 8.53
CA TRP A 303 0.91 19.48 7.85
C TRP A 303 -0.02 18.34 8.22
N ALA A 304 -0.92 17.98 7.32
CA ALA A 304 -2.11 17.16 7.57
C ALA A 304 -1.89 15.65 7.33
N ALA A 305 -0.64 15.18 7.52
CA ALA A 305 -0.25 13.79 7.31
C ALA A 305 -0.79 13.23 5.99
N GLU A 306 -1.44 12.07 6.03
CA GLU A 306 -2.21 11.53 4.93
C GLU A 306 -3.72 11.60 5.16
N ASN A 307 -4.13 12.18 6.30
CA ASN A 307 -5.52 12.44 6.65
C ASN A 307 -6.25 13.32 5.62
N VAL A 308 -5.58 14.29 5.01
CA VAL A 308 -6.17 15.22 4.04
C VAL A 308 -5.24 15.38 2.84
N THR A 309 -5.62 14.76 1.73
CA THR A 309 -4.85 14.77 0.48
C THR A 309 -5.72 15.23 -0.71
N GLY A 310 -5.17 15.21 -1.93
CA GLY A 310 -5.88 15.55 -3.16
C GLY A 310 -6.81 14.46 -3.70
N THR A 311 -7.33 13.56 -2.86
CA THR A 311 -8.20 12.44 -3.27
C THR A 311 -9.09 11.99 -2.12
N PHE A 312 -10.20 11.30 -2.45
CA PHE A 312 -10.83 10.37 -1.52
C PHE A 312 -9.88 9.19 -1.26
N HIS A 313 -9.48 8.98 0.00
CA HIS A 313 -8.57 7.91 0.38
C HIS A 313 -9.30 6.58 0.64
N ASN A 314 -8.55 5.50 0.78
CA ASN A 314 -9.02 4.18 1.13
C ASN A 314 -9.52 4.14 2.58
N ILE A 315 -10.79 3.77 2.76
CA ILE A 315 -11.32 3.21 4.01
C ILE A 315 -10.96 1.71 4.07
N TYR A 316 -10.92 1.07 2.90
CA TYR A 316 -10.40 -0.28 2.72
C TYR A 316 -9.51 -0.31 1.48
N THR A 317 -8.24 -0.71 1.65
CA THR A 317 -7.31 -0.86 0.53
C THR A 317 -7.47 -2.21 -0.15
N LEU A 318 -7.41 -2.24 -1.49
CA LEU A 318 -7.68 -3.45 -2.29
C LEU A 318 -6.64 -4.56 -2.07
N ARG A 319 -5.38 -4.21 -1.74
CA ARG A 319 -4.33 -5.18 -1.35
C ARG A 319 -4.72 -6.00 -0.11
N GLY A 320 -5.66 -5.50 0.69
CA GLY A 320 -6.14 -6.12 1.92
C GLY A 320 -5.46 -5.49 3.14
N ALA A 321 -6.27 -5.04 4.08
CA ALA A 321 -5.89 -4.55 5.40
C ALA A 321 -7.13 -4.61 6.31
N GLN A 322 -6.98 -4.25 7.58
CA GLN A 322 -8.13 -3.94 8.42
C GLN A 322 -8.90 -2.74 7.84
N VAL A 323 -10.22 -2.73 8.03
CA VAL A 323 -11.04 -1.59 7.59
C VAL A 323 -10.85 -0.41 8.55
N ARG A 324 -10.48 0.74 7.99
CA ARG A 324 -10.26 2.00 8.70
C ARG A 324 -11.58 2.62 9.19
N ASP A 325 -11.50 3.54 10.15
CA ASP A 325 -12.69 4.18 10.71
C ASP A 325 -12.98 5.54 10.07
N ALA A 326 -13.89 5.54 9.09
CA ALA A 326 -14.29 6.76 8.40
C ALA A 326 -14.95 7.80 9.31
N LEU A 327 -15.63 7.37 10.38
CA LEU A 327 -16.23 8.30 11.33
C LEU A 327 -15.16 8.96 12.20
N ALA A 328 -14.20 8.19 12.71
CA ALA A 328 -13.06 8.73 13.44
C ALA A 328 -12.26 9.68 12.57
N TRP A 329 -11.99 9.31 11.32
CA TRP A 329 -11.29 10.15 10.33
C TRP A 329 -11.99 11.49 10.12
N SER A 330 -13.30 11.48 9.91
CA SER A 330 -14.08 12.71 9.83
C SER A 330 -13.94 13.58 11.09
N LYS A 331 -14.02 12.97 12.28
CA LYS A 331 -13.90 13.69 13.54
C LYS A 331 -12.52 14.33 13.74
N TYR A 332 -11.44 13.62 13.44
CA TYR A 332 -10.08 14.19 13.53
C TYR A 332 -9.85 15.31 12.52
N ILE A 333 -10.38 15.21 11.29
CA ILE A 333 -10.35 16.35 10.35
C ILE A 333 -11.15 17.53 10.91
N ASN A 334 -12.27 17.28 11.60
CA ASN A 334 -13.06 18.32 12.22
C ASN A 334 -12.32 18.99 13.39
N GLU A 335 -11.63 18.23 14.24
CA GLU A 335 -10.76 18.76 15.29
C GLU A 335 -9.66 19.63 14.69
N MET A 336 -8.93 19.10 13.70
CA MET A 336 -7.90 19.83 12.95
C MET A 336 -8.43 21.14 12.34
N LEU A 337 -9.66 21.14 11.81
CA LEU A 337 -10.31 22.34 11.26
C LEU A 337 -10.55 23.42 12.32
N TYR A 338 -11.01 23.03 13.52
CA TYR A 338 -11.37 24.00 14.56
C TYR A 338 -10.19 24.41 15.44
N GLU A 339 -9.18 23.56 15.59
CA GLU A 339 -8.00 23.85 16.41
C GLU A 339 -6.92 24.61 15.63
N TYR A 340 -6.68 24.23 14.37
CA TYR A 340 -5.58 24.78 13.57
C TYR A 340 -6.06 25.43 12.27
N GLY A 341 -7.07 24.84 11.62
CA GLY A 341 -7.60 25.30 10.33
C GLY A 341 -8.24 26.69 10.36
N GLN A 342 -8.59 27.21 11.53
CA GLN A 342 -9.12 28.57 11.68
C GLN A 342 -8.05 29.65 11.43
N GLU A 343 -6.78 29.34 11.68
CA GLU A 343 -5.68 30.30 11.59
C GLU A 343 -4.61 29.93 10.55
N ALA A 344 -4.59 28.67 10.11
CA ALA A 344 -3.64 28.19 9.12
C ALA A 344 -3.66 29.03 7.83
N GLU A 345 -2.49 29.41 7.33
CA GLU A 345 -2.29 30.16 6.09
C GLU A 345 -1.89 29.24 4.94
N ILE A 346 -1.28 28.10 5.26
CA ILE A 346 -0.90 27.05 4.31
C ILE A 346 -1.25 25.68 4.91
N MET A 347 -1.79 24.77 4.10
CA MET A 347 -1.95 23.36 4.42
C MET A 347 -1.18 22.51 3.42
N MET A 348 -0.42 21.53 3.90
CA MET A 348 0.34 20.57 3.09
C MET A 348 0.18 19.16 3.67
N ALA A 349 0.64 18.14 2.95
CA ALA A 349 0.45 16.75 3.30
C ALA A 349 1.64 15.88 2.84
N SER A 350 1.63 14.61 3.25
CA SER A 350 2.60 13.60 2.84
C SER A 350 2.49 13.23 1.36
N HIS A 351 1.36 13.50 0.69
CA HIS A 351 1.17 13.36 -0.76
C HIS A 351 0.63 14.63 -1.42
N HIS A 352 0.67 14.67 -2.75
CA HIS A 352 0.13 15.75 -3.58
C HIS A 352 0.77 17.13 -3.32
N TRP A 353 0.02 18.22 -3.51
CA TRP A 353 0.49 19.60 -3.42
C TRP A 353 -0.22 20.39 -2.30
N PRO A 354 0.42 21.46 -1.77
CA PRO A 354 -0.19 22.29 -0.74
C PRO A 354 -1.41 23.11 -1.19
N ARG A 355 -2.09 23.72 -0.23
CA ARG A 355 -3.20 24.67 -0.38
C ARG A 355 -2.84 25.97 0.33
N TRP A 356 -3.15 27.11 -0.28
CA TRP A 356 -2.77 28.43 0.25
C TRP A 356 -4.00 29.31 0.50
N GLY A 357 -3.95 30.05 1.59
CA GLY A 357 -5.02 30.95 2.03
C GLY A 357 -6.02 30.23 2.91
N ASN A 358 -6.39 30.88 4.01
CA ASN A 358 -7.22 30.27 5.06
C ASN A 358 -8.58 29.80 4.53
N GLU A 359 -9.26 30.58 3.67
CA GLU A 359 -10.54 30.18 3.07
C GLU A 359 -10.42 28.87 2.27
N ARG A 360 -9.36 28.73 1.47
CA ARG A 360 -9.12 27.52 0.67
C ARG A 360 -8.84 26.31 1.55
N ILE A 361 -8.08 26.50 2.64
CA ILE A 361 -7.78 25.43 3.60
C ILE A 361 -9.08 24.96 4.28
N GLN A 362 -9.88 25.90 4.79
CA GLN A 362 -11.14 25.54 5.43
C GLN A 362 -12.16 24.93 4.44
N GLU A 363 -12.16 25.34 3.17
CA GLU A 363 -12.95 24.71 2.09
C GLU A 363 -12.60 23.22 1.99
N VAL A 364 -11.31 22.90 1.84
CA VAL A 364 -10.82 21.53 1.67
C VAL A 364 -11.06 20.69 2.94
N LEU A 365 -10.75 21.22 4.12
CA LEU A 365 -10.95 20.52 5.39
C LEU A 365 -12.44 20.18 5.62
N ARG A 366 -13.36 21.11 5.33
CA ARG A 366 -14.80 20.82 5.41
C ARG A 366 -15.22 19.79 4.38
N GLY A 367 -14.77 19.92 3.13
CA GLY A 367 -15.10 18.97 2.08
C GLY A 367 -14.64 17.55 2.38
N GLN A 368 -13.43 17.38 2.91
CA GLN A 368 -12.89 16.06 3.29
C GLN A 368 -13.56 15.51 4.55
N ARG A 369 -13.73 16.33 5.61
CA ARG A 369 -14.53 15.95 6.79
C ARG A 369 -15.89 15.41 6.38
N ASP A 370 -16.60 16.18 5.56
CA ASP A 370 -17.97 15.89 5.15
C ASP A 370 -18.03 14.66 4.23
N LEU A 371 -17.00 14.42 3.40
CA LEU A 371 -16.88 13.20 2.60
C LEU A 371 -16.83 11.94 3.47
N TYR A 372 -15.93 11.89 4.46
CA TYR A 372 -15.80 10.74 5.36
C TYR A 372 -17.01 10.57 6.28
N ALA A 373 -17.62 11.67 6.76
CA ALA A 373 -18.88 11.60 7.51
C ALA A 373 -20.02 11.07 6.63
N ASN A 374 -20.13 11.57 5.40
CA ASN A 374 -21.22 11.24 4.50
C ASN A 374 -21.19 9.75 4.13
N ILE A 375 -20.03 9.22 3.71
CA ILE A 375 -19.93 7.81 3.37
C ILE A 375 -20.23 6.92 4.58
N ASN A 376 -19.72 7.24 5.78
CA ASN A 376 -20.05 6.49 6.98
C ASN A 376 -21.56 6.52 7.26
N ASN A 377 -22.14 7.71 7.31
CA ASN A 377 -23.51 7.90 7.77
C ASN A 377 -24.53 7.40 6.75
N GLN A 378 -24.35 7.67 5.45
CA GLN A 378 -25.30 7.27 4.42
C GLN A 378 -25.21 5.78 4.09
N VAL A 379 -24.02 5.19 4.16
CA VAL A 379 -23.91 3.73 4.04
C VAL A 379 -24.62 3.04 5.20
N LEU A 380 -24.42 3.50 6.44
CA LEU A 380 -25.14 2.95 7.58
C LEU A 380 -26.64 3.24 7.53
N HIS A 381 -27.05 4.38 6.99
CA HIS A 381 -28.47 4.68 6.75
C HIS A 381 -29.09 3.65 5.81
N LEU A 382 -28.47 3.39 4.65
CA LEU A 382 -28.92 2.39 3.68
C LEU A 382 -28.86 0.97 4.25
N ALA A 383 -27.82 0.62 5.01
CA ALA A 383 -27.71 -0.67 5.67
C ALA A 383 -28.86 -0.89 6.69
N ASN A 384 -29.22 0.14 7.45
CA ASN A 384 -30.39 0.08 8.34
C ASN A 384 -31.74 0.01 7.59
N GLN A 385 -31.77 0.31 6.29
CA GLN A 385 -32.91 0.07 5.40
C GLN A 385 -32.89 -1.31 4.74
N GLY A 386 -31.88 -2.14 5.04
CA GLY A 386 -31.74 -3.50 4.51
C GLY A 386 -30.85 -3.61 3.26
N VAL A 387 -30.19 -2.54 2.84
CA VAL A 387 -29.19 -2.63 1.75
C VAL A 387 -27.97 -3.40 2.24
N THR A 388 -27.60 -4.45 1.51
CA THR A 388 -26.52 -5.35 1.94
C THR A 388 -25.14 -4.93 1.43
N ILE A 389 -24.08 -5.57 1.94
CA ILE A 389 -22.71 -5.40 1.43
C ILE A 389 -22.56 -5.70 -0.07
N ASN A 390 -23.43 -6.56 -0.61
CA ASN A 390 -23.45 -6.96 -2.01
C ASN A 390 -24.28 -6.01 -2.89
N GLN A 391 -24.97 -5.03 -2.30
CA GLN A 391 -25.78 -4.04 -3.01
C GLN A 391 -25.24 -2.60 -2.87
N ILE A 392 -24.66 -2.27 -1.72
CA ILE A 392 -24.36 -0.88 -1.33
C ILE A 392 -23.56 -0.07 -2.35
N HIS A 393 -22.63 -0.69 -3.05
CA HIS A 393 -21.79 -0.03 -4.06
C HIS A 393 -22.55 0.40 -5.33
N ASN A 394 -23.80 -0.04 -5.50
CA ASN A 394 -24.70 0.41 -6.56
C ASN A 394 -25.82 1.35 -6.05
N GLU A 395 -25.92 1.54 -4.73
CA GLU A 395 -26.98 2.33 -4.08
C GLU A 395 -26.44 3.62 -3.45
N PHE A 396 -25.22 3.56 -2.89
CA PHE A 396 -24.55 4.74 -2.35
C PHE A 396 -23.96 5.59 -3.47
N GLU A 397 -24.30 6.87 -3.47
CA GLU A 397 -23.70 7.88 -4.34
C GLU A 397 -23.13 9.02 -3.50
N THR A 398 -21.91 9.46 -3.82
CA THR A 398 -21.34 10.66 -3.22
C THR A 398 -22.12 11.89 -3.69
N PRO A 399 -22.72 12.68 -2.78
CA PRO A 399 -23.52 13.85 -3.15
C PRO A 399 -22.77 14.84 -4.04
N LYS A 400 -23.47 15.48 -4.99
CA LYS A 400 -22.87 16.40 -5.97
C LYS A 400 -22.03 17.52 -5.35
N SER A 401 -22.46 18.05 -4.21
CA SER A 401 -21.72 19.09 -3.46
C SER A 401 -20.33 18.64 -3.01
N LEU A 402 -20.10 17.34 -2.85
CA LEU A 402 -18.81 16.75 -2.51
C LEU A 402 -18.10 16.22 -3.75
N SER A 403 -18.82 15.53 -4.64
CA SER A 403 -18.22 14.91 -5.83
C SER A 403 -17.81 15.90 -6.92
N ASP A 404 -18.31 17.14 -6.90
CA ASP A 404 -17.82 18.24 -7.76
C ASP A 404 -16.50 18.87 -7.23
N GLN A 405 -15.96 18.40 -6.10
CA GLN A 405 -14.69 18.89 -5.56
C GLN A 405 -13.56 17.91 -5.92
N TRP A 406 -12.52 18.40 -6.61
CA TRP A 406 -11.45 17.54 -7.14
C TRP A 406 -10.72 16.71 -6.07
N TYR A 407 -10.49 17.28 -4.88
CA TYR A 407 -9.88 16.57 -3.76
C TYR A 407 -10.76 15.47 -3.15
N ASN A 408 -12.05 15.39 -3.50
CA ASN A 408 -12.97 14.36 -3.03
C ASN A 408 -13.24 13.26 -4.08
N ARG A 409 -12.56 13.30 -5.23
CA ARG A 409 -12.72 12.28 -6.27
C ARG A 409 -12.00 11.00 -5.88
N GLY A 410 -12.50 9.87 -6.38
CA GLY A 410 -12.02 8.53 -6.01
C GLY A 410 -10.74 8.09 -6.69
N TYR A 411 -9.61 8.79 -6.52
CA TYR A 411 -8.34 8.41 -7.15
C TYR A 411 -7.51 7.41 -6.36
N HIS A 412 -7.82 7.17 -5.08
CA HIS A 412 -7.11 6.16 -4.29
C HIS A 412 -8.09 5.21 -3.61
N GLY A 413 -8.97 5.76 -2.77
CA GLY A 413 -10.26 5.14 -2.44
C GLY A 413 -11.27 5.37 -3.55
N SER A 414 -12.39 4.64 -3.51
CA SER A 414 -13.54 4.84 -4.40
C SER A 414 -14.84 4.70 -3.61
N PRO A 415 -15.92 5.43 -3.96
CA PRO A 415 -17.24 5.21 -3.37
C PRO A 415 -17.67 3.73 -3.38
N GLU A 416 -17.34 3.00 -4.45
CA GLU A 416 -17.73 1.62 -4.67
C GLU A 416 -17.13 0.68 -3.63
N HIS A 417 -15.80 0.69 -3.44
CA HIS A 417 -15.17 -0.24 -2.49
C HIS A 417 -15.16 0.30 -1.06
N ASN A 418 -15.11 1.62 -0.86
CA ASN A 418 -15.15 2.20 0.47
C ASN A 418 -16.52 2.00 1.14
N SER A 419 -17.62 2.06 0.39
CA SER A 419 -18.96 1.81 0.95
C SER A 419 -19.11 0.37 1.44
N ARG A 420 -18.60 -0.60 0.70
CA ARG A 420 -18.50 -2.01 1.14
C ARG A 420 -17.60 -2.14 2.35
N GLY A 421 -16.50 -1.39 2.40
CA GLY A 421 -15.61 -1.29 3.56
C GLY A 421 -16.38 -0.87 4.81
N VAL A 422 -17.14 0.22 4.75
CA VAL A 422 -17.97 0.68 5.88
C VAL A 422 -18.92 -0.42 6.34
N ILE A 423 -19.67 -1.07 5.45
CA ILE A 423 -20.54 -2.18 5.86
C ILE A 423 -19.74 -3.30 6.53
N ASN A 424 -18.61 -3.71 5.93
CA ASN A 424 -17.77 -4.78 6.48
C ASN A 424 -17.24 -4.46 7.89
N ARG A 425 -16.97 -3.20 8.19
CA ARG A 425 -16.54 -2.76 9.53
C ARG A 425 -17.63 -2.99 10.59
N TYR A 426 -18.89 -2.67 10.27
CA TYR A 426 -19.97 -2.68 11.26
C TYR A 426 -20.78 -3.99 11.29
N LEU A 427 -20.95 -4.65 10.14
CA LEU A 427 -21.83 -5.81 9.98
C LEU A 427 -21.08 -7.06 9.49
N GLY A 428 -19.79 -6.95 9.15
CA GLY A 428 -18.99 -8.04 8.59
C GLY A 428 -19.30 -8.34 7.13
N TYR A 429 -18.82 -9.50 6.66
CA TYR A 429 -18.88 -9.89 5.25
C TYR A 429 -20.22 -10.49 4.82
N TRP A 430 -21.05 -10.95 5.77
CA TRP A 430 -22.27 -11.70 5.47
C TRP A 430 -23.44 -10.75 5.20
N ASP A 431 -24.20 -11.01 4.13
CA ASP A 431 -25.33 -10.19 3.70
C ASP A 431 -26.68 -10.58 4.36
N ASN A 432 -26.64 -11.43 5.39
CA ASN A 432 -27.82 -11.95 6.11
C ASN A 432 -28.76 -12.84 5.27
N ASN A 433 -28.35 -13.25 4.06
CA ASN A 433 -29.07 -14.26 3.30
C ASN A 433 -28.53 -15.66 3.67
N PRO A 434 -29.36 -16.61 4.14
CA PRO A 434 -28.88 -17.96 4.45
C PRO A 434 -28.23 -18.69 3.27
N ALA A 435 -28.56 -18.32 2.02
CA ALA A 435 -27.95 -18.89 0.82
C ALA A 435 -26.45 -18.54 0.67
N THR A 436 -25.96 -17.50 1.36
CA THR A 436 -24.59 -17.01 1.29
C THR A 436 -23.81 -17.19 2.60
N LEU A 437 -24.42 -17.85 3.62
CA LEU A 437 -23.80 -18.03 4.93
C LEU A 437 -22.66 -19.05 4.91
N ILE A 438 -22.86 -20.18 4.20
CA ILE A 438 -21.88 -21.25 4.01
C ILE A 438 -21.92 -21.67 2.53
N PRO A 439 -21.48 -20.81 1.60
CA PRO A 439 -21.53 -21.13 0.18
C PRO A 439 -20.48 -22.20 -0.18
N LEU A 440 -20.74 -22.95 -1.25
CA LEU A 440 -19.71 -23.77 -1.88
C LEU A 440 -18.56 -22.87 -2.38
N SER A 441 -17.35 -23.44 -2.45
CA SER A 441 -16.25 -22.76 -3.14
C SER A 441 -16.65 -22.47 -4.59
N PRO A 442 -16.17 -21.38 -5.20
CA PRO A 442 -16.52 -21.04 -6.58
C PRO A 442 -16.29 -22.19 -7.58
N SER A 443 -15.15 -22.88 -7.47
CA SER A 443 -14.79 -24.05 -8.29
C SER A 443 -15.73 -25.25 -8.14
N ASP A 444 -16.30 -25.45 -6.95
CA ASP A 444 -17.13 -26.62 -6.65
C ASP A 444 -18.53 -26.49 -7.26
N SER A 445 -19.07 -25.27 -7.28
CA SER A 445 -20.40 -24.99 -7.84
C SER A 445 -20.38 -24.67 -9.34
N ALA A 446 -19.24 -24.20 -9.87
CA ALA A 446 -19.12 -23.74 -11.25
C ALA A 446 -19.52 -24.78 -12.32
N PRO A 447 -19.15 -26.08 -12.23
CA PRO A 447 -19.57 -27.08 -13.21
C PRO A 447 -21.08 -27.20 -13.39
N LEU A 448 -21.86 -27.11 -12.28
CA LEU A 448 -23.32 -27.14 -12.34
C LEU A 448 -23.87 -25.94 -13.12
N TYR A 449 -23.35 -24.74 -12.87
CA TYR A 449 -23.75 -23.55 -13.64
C TYR A 449 -23.43 -23.69 -15.13
N VAL A 450 -22.26 -24.25 -15.46
CA VAL A 450 -21.88 -24.52 -16.85
C VAL A 450 -22.84 -25.51 -17.51
N GLU A 451 -23.22 -26.58 -16.83
CA GLU A 451 -24.24 -27.53 -17.31
C GLU A 451 -25.58 -26.84 -17.55
N MET A 452 -26.10 -26.13 -16.55
CA MET A 452 -27.40 -25.44 -16.62
C MET A 452 -27.46 -24.38 -17.71
N MET A 453 -26.34 -23.71 -18.02
CA MET A 453 -26.25 -22.70 -19.08
C MET A 453 -26.01 -23.29 -20.48
N GLY A 454 -25.98 -24.62 -20.64
CA GLY A 454 -25.83 -25.29 -21.94
C GLY A 454 -24.38 -25.50 -22.39
N GLY A 455 -23.44 -25.54 -21.44
CA GLY A 455 -22.03 -25.82 -21.65
C GLY A 455 -21.18 -24.63 -22.11
N ALA A 456 -19.86 -24.81 -22.11
CA ALA A 456 -18.87 -23.76 -22.40
C ALA A 456 -19.15 -22.98 -23.69
N LYS A 457 -19.51 -23.67 -24.79
CA LYS A 457 -19.79 -23.02 -26.08
C LYS A 457 -20.99 -22.06 -26.00
N ALA A 458 -22.02 -22.39 -25.23
CA ALA A 458 -23.18 -21.53 -25.06
C ALA A 458 -22.82 -20.28 -24.24
N ILE A 459 -22.09 -20.47 -23.14
CA ILE A 459 -21.59 -19.37 -22.31
C ILE A 459 -20.69 -18.44 -23.11
N LEU A 460 -19.71 -18.95 -23.85
CA LEU A 460 -18.81 -18.12 -24.66
C LEU A 460 -19.58 -17.29 -25.71
N ARG A 461 -20.57 -17.87 -26.39
CA ARG A 461 -21.42 -17.12 -27.32
C ARG A 461 -22.21 -16.02 -26.61
N LYS A 462 -22.82 -16.32 -25.47
CA LYS A 462 -23.60 -15.34 -24.70
C LYS A 462 -22.72 -14.26 -24.09
N GLY A 463 -21.58 -14.63 -23.51
CA GLY A 463 -20.56 -13.73 -22.97
C GLY A 463 -20.05 -12.78 -24.04
N LYS A 464 -19.77 -13.28 -25.26
CA LYS A 464 -19.40 -12.44 -26.39
C LYS A 464 -20.52 -11.46 -26.75
N SER A 465 -21.76 -11.92 -26.82
CA SER A 465 -22.91 -11.03 -27.10
C SER A 465 -23.09 -9.95 -26.02
N LEU A 466 -22.88 -10.27 -24.73
CA LEU A 466 -22.92 -9.30 -23.63
C LEU A 466 -21.78 -8.29 -23.74
N HIS A 467 -20.55 -8.76 -23.99
CA HIS A 467 -19.39 -7.91 -24.26
C HIS A 467 -19.63 -6.95 -25.44
N ASP A 468 -20.09 -7.48 -26.59
CA ASP A 468 -20.35 -6.71 -27.81
C ASP A 468 -21.50 -5.69 -27.65
N SER A 469 -22.35 -5.86 -26.63
CA SER A 469 -23.43 -4.94 -26.27
C SER A 469 -23.11 -4.03 -25.08
N GLY A 470 -21.85 -4.01 -24.61
CA GLY A 470 -21.41 -3.13 -23.53
C GLY A 470 -21.79 -3.60 -22.12
N GLN A 471 -22.39 -4.78 -21.98
CA GLN A 471 -22.85 -5.35 -20.72
C GLN A 471 -21.71 -6.11 -20.01
N TYR A 472 -20.58 -5.42 -19.78
CA TYR A 472 -19.34 -6.05 -19.31
C TYR A 472 -19.46 -6.76 -17.96
N LYS A 473 -20.14 -6.16 -16.98
CA LYS A 473 -20.33 -6.77 -15.65
C LYS A 473 -21.10 -8.10 -15.75
N LEU A 474 -22.14 -8.17 -16.58
CA LEU A 474 -22.89 -9.41 -16.82
C LEU A 474 -22.07 -10.45 -17.59
N ALA A 475 -21.23 -10.01 -18.54
CA ALA A 475 -20.31 -10.90 -19.24
C ALA A 475 -19.31 -11.52 -18.26
N VAL A 476 -18.69 -10.72 -17.39
CA VAL A 476 -17.77 -11.17 -16.35
C VAL A 476 -18.44 -12.21 -15.46
N GLU A 477 -19.66 -11.98 -15.00
CA GLU A 477 -20.36 -12.90 -14.08
C GLU A 477 -20.48 -14.31 -14.65
N ILE A 478 -20.90 -14.46 -15.91
CA ILE A 478 -21.06 -15.79 -16.52
C ILE A 478 -19.75 -16.39 -17.01
N LEU A 479 -18.79 -15.56 -17.42
CA LEU A 479 -17.48 -16.02 -17.88
C LEU A 479 -16.61 -16.48 -16.70
N ASP A 480 -16.71 -15.83 -15.53
CA ASP A 480 -16.04 -16.31 -14.32
C ASP A 480 -16.53 -17.71 -13.93
N LYS A 481 -17.85 -17.99 -14.01
CA LYS A 481 -18.34 -19.37 -13.79
C LYS A 481 -17.71 -20.37 -14.74
N LEU A 482 -17.51 -20.02 -16.00
CA LEU A 482 -16.81 -20.90 -16.94
C LEU A 482 -15.32 -21.02 -16.61
N LEU A 483 -14.64 -19.95 -16.22
CA LEU A 483 -13.24 -19.97 -15.79
C LEU A 483 -13.03 -20.88 -14.58
N GLN A 484 -13.89 -20.79 -13.56
CA GLN A 484 -13.84 -21.61 -12.35
C GLN A 484 -14.06 -23.10 -12.64
N ALA A 485 -14.89 -23.44 -13.63
CA ALA A 485 -15.14 -24.82 -14.03
C ALA A 485 -14.08 -25.38 -14.99
N GLU A 486 -13.56 -24.55 -15.90
CA GLU A 486 -12.63 -24.93 -16.97
C GLU A 486 -11.39 -24.00 -16.97
N PRO A 487 -10.52 -24.08 -15.95
CA PRO A 487 -9.41 -23.13 -15.80
C PRO A 487 -8.33 -23.23 -16.88
N SER A 488 -8.31 -24.28 -17.69
CA SER A 488 -7.39 -24.39 -18.83
C SER A 488 -7.99 -23.87 -20.16
N ASN A 489 -9.23 -23.37 -20.15
CA ASN A 489 -9.93 -22.95 -21.35
C ASN A 489 -9.48 -21.55 -21.79
N THR A 490 -8.57 -21.50 -22.76
CA THR A 490 -7.99 -20.24 -23.28
C THR A 490 -9.02 -19.29 -23.90
N GLN A 491 -10.17 -19.78 -24.37
CA GLN A 491 -11.22 -18.92 -24.95
C GLN A 491 -11.93 -18.10 -23.88
N VAL A 492 -12.16 -18.66 -22.67
CA VAL A 492 -12.74 -17.87 -21.57
C VAL A 492 -11.71 -16.90 -21.01
N HIS A 493 -10.43 -17.27 -20.95
CA HIS A 493 -9.35 -16.37 -20.56
C HIS A 493 -9.32 -15.12 -21.46
N ASP A 494 -9.27 -15.31 -22.77
CA ASP A 494 -9.19 -14.22 -23.73
C ASP A 494 -10.44 -13.31 -23.66
N LEU A 495 -11.65 -13.89 -23.61
CA LEU A 495 -12.89 -13.12 -23.59
C LEU A 495 -13.15 -12.41 -22.26
N LEU A 496 -12.78 -13.03 -21.13
CA LEU A 496 -12.87 -12.39 -19.82
C LEU A 496 -11.85 -11.25 -19.70
N ALA A 497 -10.64 -11.44 -20.24
CA ALA A 497 -9.63 -10.38 -20.33
C ALA A 497 -10.12 -9.18 -21.17
N ASP A 498 -10.80 -9.42 -22.29
CA ASP A 498 -11.42 -8.35 -23.09
C ASP A 498 -12.46 -7.55 -22.27
N CYS A 499 -13.25 -8.23 -21.43
CA CYS A 499 -14.22 -7.56 -20.54
C CYS A 499 -13.53 -6.73 -19.46
N TYR A 500 -12.48 -7.26 -18.83
CA TYR A 500 -11.69 -6.56 -17.83
C TYR A 500 -10.98 -5.33 -18.42
N GLU A 501 -10.49 -5.38 -19.67
CA GLU A 501 -9.94 -4.19 -20.34
C GLU A 501 -10.95 -3.06 -20.42
N GLN A 502 -12.17 -3.35 -20.88
CA GLN A 502 -13.21 -2.32 -20.99
C GLN A 502 -13.60 -1.77 -19.62
N LEU A 503 -13.74 -2.62 -18.61
CA LEU A 503 -14.02 -2.17 -17.24
C LEU A 503 -12.87 -1.31 -16.70
N GLY A 504 -11.61 -1.71 -16.92
CA GLY A 504 -10.42 -0.97 -16.50
C GLY A 504 -10.30 0.40 -17.19
N TYR A 505 -10.65 0.49 -18.47
CA TYR A 505 -10.67 1.77 -19.20
C TYR A 505 -11.69 2.76 -18.66
N GLN A 506 -12.82 2.26 -18.13
CA GLN A 506 -13.89 3.10 -17.57
C GLN A 506 -13.58 3.63 -16.17
N GLN A 507 -12.61 3.04 -15.45
CA GLN A 507 -12.36 3.40 -14.05
C GLN A 507 -11.72 4.79 -13.91
N GLU A 508 -12.33 5.64 -13.08
CA GLU A 508 -11.69 6.84 -12.52
C GLU A 508 -10.59 6.47 -11.51
N ASN A 509 -10.85 5.44 -10.69
CA ASN A 509 -9.90 4.98 -9.69
C ASN A 509 -8.78 4.14 -10.35
N PRO A 510 -7.50 4.54 -10.25
CA PRO A 510 -6.37 3.80 -10.79
C PRO A 510 -6.18 2.43 -10.12
N GLY A 511 -6.49 2.26 -8.83
CA GLY A 511 -6.42 0.95 -8.16
C GLY A 511 -7.40 -0.06 -8.76
N LEU A 512 -8.65 0.35 -9.02
CA LEU A 512 -9.64 -0.45 -9.72
C LEU A 512 -9.23 -0.70 -11.17
N ARG A 513 -8.77 0.34 -11.88
CA ARG A 513 -8.23 0.22 -13.24
C ARG A 513 -7.16 -0.87 -13.30
N ASN A 514 -6.12 -0.73 -12.49
CA ASN A 514 -4.97 -1.61 -12.48
C ASN A 514 -5.40 -3.04 -12.12
N SER A 515 -6.33 -3.20 -11.19
CA SER A 515 -6.81 -4.53 -10.79
C SER A 515 -7.47 -5.27 -11.96
N PHE A 516 -8.33 -4.60 -12.72
CA PHE A 516 -8.93 -5.19 -13.92
C PHE A 516 -7.87 -5.47 -15.00
N LEU A 517 -7.00 -4.52 -15.29
CA LEU A 517 -6.00 -4.66 -16.35
C LEU A 517 -4.93 -5.73 -16.02
N GLN A 518 -4.53 -5.85 -14.75
CA GLN A 518 -3.63 -6.90 -14.26
C GLN A 518 -4.30 -8.27 -14.34
N GLY A 519 -5.59 -8.38 -14.05
CA GLY A 519 -6.36 -9.60 -14.28
C GLY A 519 -6.39 -9.99 -15.76
N ALA A 520 -6.64 -9.02 -16.65
CA ALA A 520 -6.58 -9.24 -18.10
C ALA A 520 -5.20 -9.70 -18.58
N TYR A 521 -4.14 -9.11 -18.00
CA TYR A 521 -2.76 -9.48 -18.26
C TYR A 521 -2.48 -10.94 -17.84
N GLU A 522 -2.82 -11.32 -16.60
CA GLU A 522 -2.57 -12.67 -16.10
C GLU A 522 -3.39 -13.75 -16.80
N LEU A 523 -4.64 -13.47 -17.19
CA LEU A 523 -5.42 -14.41 -18.00
C LEU A 523 -4.73 -14.77 -19.32
N ARG A 524 -4.03 -13.79 -19.93
CA ARG A 524 -3.41 -13.94 -21.26
C ARG A 524 -1.96 -14.39 -21.23
N ASP A 525 -1.18 -13.95 -20.25
CA ASP A 525 0.27 -14.22 -20.14
C ASP A 525 0.66 -15.11 -18.96
N GLY A 526 -0.26 -15.36 -18.04
CA GLY A 526 0.00 -16.02 -16.76
C GLY A 526 0.63 -15.07 -15.74
N ILE A 527 0.92 -15.61 -14.55
CA ILE A 527 1.56 -14.87 -13.46
C ILE A 527 3.01 -14.60 -13.84
N LYS A 528 3.41 -13.31 -13.86
CA LYS A 528 4.82 -12.93 -14.00
C LYS A 528 5.48 -12.86 -12.63
N THR A 529 6.61 -13.54 -12.51
CA THR A 529 7.53 -13.47 -11.37
C THR A 529 8.66 -12.48 -11.67
N GLY A 530 9.37 -12.01 -10.63
CA GLY A 530 10.47 -11.05 -10.73
C GLY A 530 10.05 -9.58 -10.53
N PHE A 531 8.82 -9.35 -10.06
CA PHE A 531 8.30 -8.02 -9.71
C PHE A 531 8.01 -7.87 -8.22
N GLU A 532 8.41 -8.86 -7.41
CA GLU A 532 8.17 -8.91 -5.96
C GLU A 532 8.89 -7.74 -5.27
N PRO A 533 8.19 -6.80 -4.61
CA PRO A 533 8.84 -5.93 -3.65
C PRO A 533 9.36 -6.77 -2.49
N ASN A 534 10.56 -6.45 -1.99
CA ASN A 534 11.09 -7.09 -0.79
C ASN A 534 10.39 -6.52 0.46
N THR A 535 9.19 -7.03 0.77
CA THR A 535 8.39 -6.56 1.92
C THR A 535 8.87 -7.07 3.27
N ALA A 536 9.90 -7.92 3.28
CA ALA A 536 10.56 -8.45 4.48
C ALA A 536 12.06 -8.23 4.37
N SER A 537 12.48 -6.97 4.15
CA SER A 537 13.90 -6.62 4.11
C SER A 537 14.60 -7.00 5.42
N GLU A 538 15.92 -7.10 5.37
CA GLU A 538 16.74 -7.41 6.54
C GLU A 538 16.46 -6.46 7.70
N GLU A 539 16.23 -5.21 7.36
CA GLU A 539 15.98 -4.11 8.29
C GLU A 539 14.61 -4.28 8.95
N ILE A 540 13.56 -4.60 8.20
CA ILE A 540 12.21 -4.86 8.74
C ILE A 540 12.25 -6.08 9.66
N ILE A 541 12.90 -7.17 9.23
CA ILE A 541 13.04 -8.39 10.04
C ILE A 541 13.83 -8.11 11.32
N SER A 542 14.86 -7.26 11.26
CA SER A 542 15.66 -6.90 12.45
C SER A 542 14.85 -6.14 13.48
N ALA A 543 13.97 -5.23 13.02
CA ALA A 543 13.14 -4.38 13.85
C ALA A 543 11.90 -5.09 14.44
N LEU A 544 11.55 -6.29 13.95
CA LEU A 544 10.43 -7.08 14.43
C LEU A 544 10.59 -7.43 15.92
N PRO A 545 9.67 -7.03 16.81
CA PRO A 545 9.65 -7.48 18.21
C PRO A 545 9.70 -9.01 18.31
N THR A 546 10.39 -9.52 19.34
CA THR A 546 10.60 -10.98 19.50
C THR A 546 9.29 -11.76 19.56
N GLU A 547 8.28 -11.22 20.25
CA GLU A 547 6.95 -11.83 20.34
C GLU A 547 6.30 -11.97 18.96
N LEU A 548 6.23 -10.87 18.19
CA LEU A 548 5.66 -10.87 16.84
C LEU A 548 6.42 -11.80 15.88
N PHE A 549 7.72 -12.04 16.10
CA PHE A 549 8.46 -13.05 15.35
C PHE A 549 7.97 -14.48 15.63
N PHE A 550 7.71 -14.82 16.89
CA PHE A 550 7.16 -16.13 17.22
C PHE A 550 5.71 -16.29 16.76
N ASP A 551 4.91 -15.22 16.80
CA ASP A 551 3.55 -15.23 16.22
C ASP A 551 3.61 -15.45 14.70
N ALA A 552 4.54 -14.81 14.00
CA ALA A 552 4.76 -15.04 12.58
C ALA A 552 5.20 -16.48 12.27
N LEU A 553 6.00 -17.11 13.15
CA LEU A 553 6.33 -18.53 13.04
C LEU A 553 5.09 -19.41 13.29
N ALA A 554 4.26 -19.07 14.27
CA ALA A 554 3.02 -19.78 14.57
C ALA A 554 2.05 -19.78 13.37
N ILE A 555 1.88 -18.63 12.69
CA ILE A 555 1.06 -18.50 11.47
C ILE A 555 1.56 -19.43 10.34
N ARG A 556 2.88 -19.63 10.25
CA ARG A 556 3.48 -20.48 9.22
C ARG A 556 3.44 -21.97 9.56
N MET A 557 3.10 -22.34 10.78
CA MET A 557 3.10 -23.72 11.22
C MET A 557 1.93 -24.50 10.60
N ASP A 558 2.23 -25.63 9.98
CA ASP A 558 1.22 -26.57 9.47
C ASP A 558 0.72 -27.45 10.61
N ALA A 559 -0.51 -27.18 11.07
CA ALA A 559 -1.16 -27.90 12.17
C ALA A 559 -1.20 -29.42 11.94
N ALA A 560 -1.34 -29.89 10.70
CA ALA A 560 -1.39 -31.32 10.40
C ALA A 560 -0.06 -32.04 10.68
N LYS A 561 1.06 -31.32 10.65
CA LYS A 561 2.40 -31.88 10.95
C LYS A 561 2.71 -31.94 12.45
N VAL A 562 1.94 -31.22 13.26
CA VAL A 562 2.19 -31.07 14.70
C VAL A 562 1.04 -31.57 15.57
N ASP A 563 0.03 -32.19 14.96
CA ASP A 563 -1.06 -32.82 15.72
C ASP A 563 -0.52 -33.91 16.65
N GLY A 564 -0.99 -33.89 17.90
CA GLY A 564 -0.50 -34.74 18.98
C GLY A 564 0.90 -34.40 19.55
N LEU A 565 1.63 -33.44 18.97
CA LEU A 565 2.87 -32.94 19.56
C LEU A 565 2.58 -31.91 20.65
N ASN A 566 3.32 -31.97 21.75
CA ASN A 566 3.25 -31.00 22.83
C ASN A 566 4.64 -30.67 23.34
N PHE A 567 4.92 -29.40 23.60
CA PHE A 567 6.14 -28.96 24.27
C PHE A 567 6.00 -27.55 24.83
N VAL A 568 6.82 -27.24 25.83
CA VAL A 568 6.96 -25.90 26.41
C VAL A 568 8.42 -25.44 26.32
N ILE A 569 8.65 -24.29 25.70
CA ILE A 569 9.96 -23.64 25.61
C ILE A 569 9.96 -22.39 26.48
N ASN A 570 10.92 -22.30 27.40
CA ASN A 570 11.32 -21.05 28.01
C ASN A 570 12.35 -20.38 27.10
N PHE A 571 12.01 -19.23 26.52
CA PHE A 571 12.92 -18.47 25.65
C PHE A 571 13.33 -17.16 26.34
N ALA A 572 14.61 -16.79 26.25
CA ALA A 572 15.10 -15.55 26.86
C ALA A 572 16.16 -14.85 26.00
N THR A 573 16.10 -13.52 25.97
CA THR A 573 17.07 -12.63 25.31
C THR A 573 17.84 -11.78 26.34
N PRO A 574 19.02 -12.23 26.81
CA PRO A 574 19.69 -11.61 27.96
C PRO A 574 20.13 -10.15 27.77
N ASP A 575 20.42 -9.74 26.54
CA ASP A 575 20.82 -8.37 26.17
C ASP A 575 19.66 -7.36 26.22
N THR A 576 18.42 -7.81 26.00
CA THR A 576 17.20 -6.99 26.12
C THR A 576 16.44 -7.25 27.42
N GLY A 577 16.74 -8.34 28.13
CA GLY A 577 16.06 -8.76 29.34
C GLY A 577 14.67 -9.38 29.11
N GLU A 578 14.28 -9.62 27.86
CA GLU A 578 12.97 -10.18 27.54
C GLU A 578 12.96 -11.70 27.80
N THR A 579 11.79 -12.19 28.24
CA THR A 579 11.53 -13.59 28.53
C THR A 579 10.18 -13.98 27.92
N PHE A 580 10.07 -15.23 27.48
CA PHE A 580 8.87 -15.75 26.84
C PHE A 580 8.64 -17.19 27.23
N VAL A 581 7.37 -17.59 27.32
CA VAL A 581 6.97 -18.99 27.19
C VAL A 581 6.42 -19.19 25.79
N ILE A 582 6.93 -20.19 25.08
CA ILE A 582 6.44 -20.63 23.78
C ILE A 582 5.90 -22.04 23.97
N GLU A 583 4.60 -22.23 23.78
CA GLU A 583 3.93 -23.49 24.04
C GLU A 583 3.28 -24.01 22.75
N LEU A 584 3.60 -25.25 22.39
CA LEU A 584 2.83 -26.02 21.43
C LEU A 584 1.90 -26.96 22.18
N SER A 585 0.60 -26.75 22.02
CA SER A 585 -0.42 -27.71 22.45
C SER A 585 -1.61 -27.65 21.49
N ASN A 586 -2.34 -28.76 21.32
CA ASN A 586 -3.49 -28.84 20.41
C ASN A 586 -3.17 -28.36 18.98
N ALA A 587 -2.03 -28.79 18.43
CA ALA A 587 -1.51 -28.38 17.12
C ALA A 587 -1.34 -26.85 16.93
N THR A 588 -1.23 -26.10 18.04
CA THR A 588 -1.22 -24.64 18.05
C THR A 588 -0.03 -24.12 18.84
N LEU A 589 0.78 -23.25 18.22
CA LEU A 589 1.92 -22.61 18.85
C LEU A 589 1.47 -21.27 19.40
N THR A 590 1.74 -21.02 20.68
CA THR A 590 1.38 -19.78 21.38
C THR A 590 2.62 -19.20 22.03
N THR A 591 2.65 -17.88 22.18
CA THR A 591 3.74 -17.14 22.82
C THR A 591 3.16 -16.22 23.88
N ILE A 592 3.84 -16.09 25.01
CA ILE A 592 3.50 -15.10 26.03
C ILE A 592 4.78 -14.44 26.57
N ALA A 593 4.87 -13.12 26.41
CA ALA A 593 5.96 -12.32 26.93
C ALA A 593 5.93 -12.19 28.48
N GLY A 594 7.11 -12.01 29.07
CA GLY A 594 7.31 -11.77 30.49
C GLY A 594 7.14 -12.99 31.40
N GLN A 595 6.87 -14.17 30.84
CA GLN A 595 6.63 -15.40 31.59
C GLN A 595 7.76 -16.42 31.44
N GLN A 596 7.85 -17.33 32.40
CA GLN A 596 8.68 -18.54 32.35
C GLN A 596 7.91 -19.71 32.97
N ALA A 597 7.84 -20.83 32.28
CA ALA A 597 7.24 -22.05 32.77
C ALA A 597 8.12 -22.68 33.87
N VAL A 598 7.48 -23.31 34.86
CA VAL A 598 8.18 -23.98 35.98
C VAL A 598 8.89 -25.25 35.52
N GLN A 599 8.29 -25.98 34.57
CA GLN A 599 8.82 -27.23 34.01
C GLN A 599 8.82 -27.16 32.48
N PRO A 600 9.74 -26.40 31.88
CA PRO A 600 9.87 -26.36 30.43
C PRO A 600 10.51 -27.66 29.93
N ASP A 601 10.13 -28.10 28.74
CA ASP A 601 10.83 -29.17 28.03
C ASP A 601 12.17 -28.69 27.45
N LEU A 602 12.26 -27.39 27.15
CA LEU A 602 13.46 -26.71 26.68
C LEU A 602 13.55 -25.30 27.27
N SER A 603 14.70 -24.93 27.82
CA SER A 603 15.07 -23.53 28.08
C SER A 603 16.13 -23.12 27.07
N TYR A 604 15.87 -22.09 26.25
CA TYR A 604 16.78 -21.58 25.22
C TYR A 604 17.10 -20.11 25.48
N ARG A 605 18.38 -19.76 25.55
CA ARG A 605 18.85 -18.39 25.82
C ARG A 605 19.76 -17.94 24.70
N ILE A 606 19.47 -16.78 24.12
CA ILE A 606 20.24 -16.19 23.00
C ILE A 606 20.09 -14.68 23.05
N ASN A 607 21.15 -13.90 22.82
CA ASN A 607 20.98 -12.45 22.70
C ASN A 607 20.05 -12.13 21.52
N ARG A 608 19.22 -11.10 21.64
CA ARG A 608 18.34 -10.60 20.58
C ARG A 608 19.13 -10.27 19.32
N SER A 609 20.35 -9.73 19.47
CA SER A 609 21.27 -9.49 18.35
C SER A 609 21.67 -10.76 17.61
N ASP A 610 21.82 -11.89 18.31
CA ASP A 610 22.18 -13.20 17.74
C ASP A 610 20.95 -13.98 17.24
N LEU A 611 19.74 -13.59 17.65
CA LEU A 611 18.48 -14.06 17.10
C LEU A 611 18.21 -13.48 15.70
N VAL A 612 18.60 -12.22 15.43
CA VAL A 612 18.37 -11.55 14.12
C VAL A 612 18.80 -12.42 12.93
N PRO A 613 20.02 -13.01 12.88
CA PRO A 613 20.40 -13.90 11.79
C PRO A 613 19.50 -15.12 11.61
N ILE A 614 18.88 -15.63 12.68
CA ILE A 614 17.90 -16.73 12.58
C ILE A 614 16.61 -16.23 11.95
N MET A 615 16.11 -15.07 12.38
CA MET A 615 14.89 -14.45 11.83
C MET A 615 15.05 -14.20 10.32
N MET A 616 16.26 -13.82 9.90
CA MET A 616 16.64 -13.63 8.49
C MET A 616 16.93 -14.93 7.72
N GLN A 617 16.80 -16.09 8.36
CA GLN A 617 17.13 -17.41 7.78
C GLN A 617 18.61 -17.54 7.33
N ARG A 618 19.52 -16.75 7.91
CA ARG A 618 20.98 -16.80 7.69
C ARG A 618 21.70 -17.69 8.69
N ALA A 619 21.03 -18.02 9.79
CA ALA A 619 21.47 -18.93 10.81
C ALA A 619 20.29 -19.81 11.24
N SER A 620 20.59 -20.87 11.99
CA SER A 620 19.59 -21.66 12.70
C SER A 620 19.84 -21.62 14.20
N PHE A 621 18.83 -21.92 15.01
CA PHE A 621 18.99 -22.08 16.46
C PHE A 621 20.12 -23.08 16.81
N ALA A 622 20.24 -24.17 16.04
CA ALA A 622 21.31 -25.15 16.21
C ALA A 622 22.70 -24.58 15.88
N SER A 623 22.81 -23.74 14.83
CA SER A 623 24.07 -23.09 14.48
C SER A 623 24.54 -22.08 15.55
N GLN A 624 23.60 -21.36 16.18
CA GLN A 624 23.93 -20.42 17.26
C GLN A 624 24.39 -21.14 18.54
N LEU A 625 23.79 -22.29 18.86
CA LEU A 625 24.28 -23.18 19.94
C LEU A 625 25.71 -23.65 19.66
N LYS A 626 25.97 -24.15 18.45
CA LYS A 626 27.31 -24.62 18.06
C LYS A 626 28.36 -23.51 18.08
N ALA A 627 27.95 -22.28 17.76
CA ALA A 627 28.82 -21.10 17.79
C ALA A 627 29.07 -20.55 19.21
N GLY A 628 28.43 -21.10 20.25
CA GLY A 628 28.55 -20.62 21.62
C GLY A 628 27.85 -19.27 21.86
N ARG A 629 26.94 -18.86 20.97
CA ARG A 629 26.18 -17.60 21.05
C ARG A 629 24.80 -17.78 21.69
N ALA A 630 24.38 -19.02 21.85
CA ALA A 630 23.18 -19.42 22.58
C ALA A 630 23.51 -20.54 23.56
N SER A 631 22.68 -20.72 24.59
CA SER A 631 22.69 -21.88 25.47
C SER A 631 21.31 -22.53 25.53
N ALA A 632 21.30 -23.83 25.81
CA ALA A 632 20.06 -24.59 25.95
C ALA A 632 20.16 -25.63 27.08
N GLU A 633 19.07 -25.81 27.80
CA GLU A 633 18.85 -26.86 28.80
C GLU A 633 17.56 -27.60 28.48
N GLY A 634 17.57 -28.93 28.38
CA GLY A 634 16.40 -29.74 27.98
C GLY A 634 16.50 -30.32 26.56
N ASP A 635 15.35 -30.63 25.94
CA ASP A 635 15.28 -31.30 24.63
C ASP A 635 15.43 -30.31 23.46
N VAL A 636 16.66 -30.15 22.96
CA VAL A 636 16.96 -29.31 21.80
C VAL A 636 16.32 -29.80 20.49
N GLN A 637 15.85 -31.05 20.41
CA GLN A 637 15.18 -31.55 19.20
C GLN A 637 13.83 -30.88 18.96
N ILE A 638 13.23 -30.27 20.00
CA ILE A 638 12.00 -29.49 19.89
C ILE A 638 12.11 -28.39 18.82
N LEU A 639 13.25 -27.70 18.76
CA LEU A 639 13.49 -26.63 17.78
C LEU A 639 13.46 -27.17 16.34
N ALA A 640 14.00 -28.37 16.11
CA ALA A 640 13.97 -29.00 14.80
C ALA A 640 12.54 -29.44 14.43
N LYS A 641 11.78 -30.02 15.37
CA LYS A 641 10.37 -30.39 15.16
C LYS A 641 9.52 -29.17 14.80
N MET A 642 9.69 -28.07 15.54
CA MET A 642 9.01 -26.80 15.26
C MET A 642 9.33 -26.29 13.85
N LEU A 643 10.61 -26.25 13.46
CA LEU A 643 11.01 -25.74 12.14
C LEU A 643 10.59 -26.65 10.98
N GLN A 644 10.53 -27.97 11.16
CA GLN A 644 10.04 -28.91 10.13
C GLN A 644 8.54 -28.74 9.84
N ALA A 645 7.78 -28.20 10.78
CA ALA A 645 6.37 -27.91 10.61
C ALA A 645 6.08 -26.59 9.90
N ILE A 646 7.09 -25.73 9.71
CA ILE A 646 6.93 -24.43 9.06
C ILE A 646 6.72 -24.59 7.55
N THR A 647 5.70 -23.91 7.04
CA THR A 647 5.39 -23.79 5.62
C THR A 647 6.07 -22.55 5.04
N VAL A 648 6.58 -22.68 3.81
CA VAL A 648 7.02 -21.55 2.99
C VAL A 648 5.86 -21.19 2.07
N PHE A 649 5.38 -19.96 2.17
CA PHE A 649 4.30 -19.50 1.30
C PHE A 649 4.86 -19.02 -0.03
N PRO A 650 4.39 -19.54 -1.17
CA PRO A 650 4.75 -19.00 -2.46
C PRO A 650 4.10 -17.61 -2.65
N THR A 651 4.83 -16.68 -3.26
CA THR A 651 4.35 -15.32 -3.58
C THR A 651 3.53 -15.27 -4.85
N ASP A 652 3.48 -16.35 -5.62
CA ASP A 652 2.88 -16.45 -6.97
C ASP A 652 1.59 -17.28 -6.99
N PHE A 653 0.84 -17.33 -5.88
CA PHE A 653 -0.43 -18.06 -5.87
C PHE A 653 -1.46 -17.43 -6.82
N GLU A 654 -2.35 -18.27 -7.35
CA GLU A 654 -3.38 -17.86 -8.30
C GLU A 654 -4.45 -16.98 -7.65
N ILE A 655 -4.77 -15.86 -8.29
CA ILE A 655 -5.97 -15.07 -7.99
C ILE A 655 -7.10 -15.47 -8.94
N LEU A 656 -6.75 -15.74 -10.20
CA LEU A 656 -7.62 -16.28 -11.23
C LEU A 656 -7.11 -17.69 -11.56
N PRO A 657 -7.97 -18.73 -11.52
CA PRO A 657 -7.50 -20.10 -11.71
C PRO A 657 -7.01 -20.31 -13.15
N GLY A 658 -5.96 -21.14 -13.31
CA GLY A 658 -5.34 -21.41 -14.61
C GLY A 658 -4.36 -20.35 -15.12
N THR A 659 -3.99 -19.39 -14.28
CA THR A 659 -3.02 -18.33 -14.62
C THR A 659 -1.60 -18.68 -14.20
N LYS A 660 -1.42 -19.61 -13.26
CA LYS A 660 -0.12 -20.21 -12.98
C LYS A 660 0.20 -21.21 -14.09
N ARG A 661 1.28 -20.95 -14.82
CA ARG A 661 1.77 -21.81 -15.90
C ARG A 661 2.96 -22.60 -15.37
N ASP A 662 2.99 -23.90 -15.67
CA ASP A 662 4.09 -24.82 -15.33
C ASP A 662 5.42 -24.42 -15.98
#